data_AF-A0A1G9MRI9-F1
#
_entry.id   AF-A0A1G9MRI9-F1
#
_cell.length_a   1.000
_cell.length_b   1.000
_cell.length_c   1.000
_cell.angle_alpha   90.00
_cell.angle_beta   90.00
_cell.angle_gamma   90.00
#
_symmetry.space_group_name_H-M   'P 1'
#
loop_
_entity.id
_entity.type
_entity.pdbx_description
1 polymer ?
#
loop_
_entity_poly.entity_id
_entity_poly.type
_entity_poly.pdbx_seq_one_letter_code
_entity_poly.pdbx_strand_id
1 'polypeptide(L)'
;MKKNILRSCLVSPLIIGAFLSSGHVFADENVSTQATTVTENVQSTVNESESAQQNTDTNNDIQLSENQSVDQEQSDFNNQEAVSSETQETTEDNNLISPVISQETSDKSIKDENLTTSESEQQETNSDDENLSPDETKNLILTDSKVSTSNIQALSQKVIDQLADSKVVKKETTSAALTAKGFDLQYNEAITPGAKIMFAVWSEVNGQDDLIWYTADNNGHAIAKYTGTYGLYNIHTYQNLNGQMKGLNGRTIDVPKPSAKVSIVKASDTTYKVTVSDIPAYITSIQLPTWTEKGGQDDIQWYGTTYNSDGTFTKTFSVAEHNFESGQYNVHVYGTSAVTNSLTGLTGTSFQGDYKFGDVHVETNLGQNGINISMPSDVSSDITVYHAVWSAERDQDDIVWYKVPANGRLTAKYTGSYGTYLVHTYGVIKGQMVCLSATSIDVPKPSAKATITKESAMTYKVTITDVPVYIDSIQVPTWTEKGGQDDIQWYKATKAADGSYYVIFSEATHNLETGTYNVHVYGNSHVTNSLTGLLGTRFEADYKFDDVHVETSLSQNGITISIPSEISSSATIYHAVWTEVNGQDDLKWYQVPSNGKVTVPYHGDYGMYFIHTYAVVNGQKTCISATGINVPKPEIKATITKESEVSVKVTVSNVPVYITGITIPVWTEANGQDDLKWYQATKQSDGTYVLNFSPKQHNFESGHYNIHIYGQSQISHSLEGLSSTGGVDLATEKYVVEPTVTVQNHDANGGTLKVRIAESENSKTIKLVRVAAWSESNQSNLHWYTSSDIHDGVVTVMVNEKNHDYIKGDYTVHVYVDFTDNTTSGFNLGTYRLNADKPVHAQSYFIDISSHNGVISVSEYQSLKRQGITGVVVKLTEGTSYTNPYARSQIANAQAAGLRVSAYHYSHYETAAEAKAEAQYFVNAAKSMGLSGATTMVNDMEEQAMLRSDLNANTQAWKDEMNRLGYNNNVYYTMASWLDVKGGKFNTSKFGMSNLWVAHYLYSTQYLDQESAKSLSYYSNSAAWQYTSASPKLSHPLDESIDYTGRFTW
;
A
#
# COMPACT_ATOMS: atom_id res chain seq x y z
N MET A 1 -64.51 54.80 2.45
CA MET A 1 -65.31 56.05 2.36
C MET A 1 -64.49 57.12 1.61
N LYS A 2 -64.94 58.39 1.49
CA LYS A 2 -64.21 59.48 0.79
C LYS A 2 -62.81 59.68 1.43
N LYS A 3 -61.67 59.82 0.71
CA LYS A 3 -61.26 60.77 -0.38
C LYS A 3 -61.02 62.18 0.16
N ASN A 4 -59.81 62.77 -0.08
CA ASN A 4 -59.41 64.21 -0.17
C ASN A 4 -57.98 64.49 0.42
N ILE A 5 -57.13 65.48 0.01
CA ILE A 5 -57.17 66.53 -1.06
C ILE A 5 -55.77 67.21 -1.31
N LEU A 6 -55.42 67.55 -2.58
CA LEU A 6 -54.55 68.64 -3.15
C LEU A 6 -53.09 68.85 -2.61
N ARG A 7 -52.13 69.60 -3.23
CA ARG A 7 -51.89 70.32 -4.53
C ARG A 7 -50.33 70.36 -4.77
N SER A 8 -49.69 70.83 -5.85
CA SER A 8 -50.00 71.82 -6.91
C SER A 8 -49.18 71.63 -8.22
N CYS A 9 -49.56 72.33 -9.30
CA CYS A 9 -48.86 72.43 -10.60
C CYS A 9 -47.93 73.68 -10.64
N LEU A 10 -47.17 74.08 -11.69
CA LEU A 10 -47.50 74.24 -13.13
C LEU A 10 -46.24 74.60 -14.00
N VAL A 11 -46.35 74.46 -15.34
CA VAL A 11 -45.52 74.98 -16.49
C VAL A 11 -44.11 74.40 -16.80
N SER A 12 -43.84 74.24 -18.11
CA SER A 12 -42.56 73.93 -18.81
C SER A 12 -42.03 75.19 -19.57
N PRO A 13 -40.97 75.20 -20.44
CA PRO A 13 -40.98 74.55 -21.80
C PRO A 13 -39.60 74.22 -22.49
N LEU A 14 -39.65 73.81 -23.77
CA LEU A 14 -38.57 73.48 -24.75
C LEU A 14 -37.75 72.17 -24.48
N ILE A 15 -37.45 71.22 -25.41
CA ILE A 15 -37.06 71.20 -26.87
C ILE A 15 -35.56 71.52 -27.03
N ILE A 16 -34.64 70.71 -27.60
CA ILE A 16 -34.58 69.68 -28.68
C ILE A 16 -33.86 68.40 -28.11
N GLY A 17 -34.18 67.12 -28.41
CA GLY A 17 -33.99 66.33 -29.65
C GLY A 17 -32.52 65.84 -29.82
N ALA A 18 -32.18 64.65 -30.34
CA ALA A 18 -32.92 63.50 -30.90
C ALA A 18 -31.90 62.30 -31.06
N PHE A 19 -32.17 61.04 -31.47
CA PHE A 19 -33.37 60.29 -31.89
C PHE A 19 -33.07 58.76 -31.98
N LEU A 20 -34.01 57.88 -31.58
CA LEU A 20 -34.30 56.51 -32.12
C LEU A 20 -33.22 55.38 -32.05
N SER A 21 -33.53 54.07 -32.11
CA SER A 21 -34.79 53.26 -32.16
C SER A 21 -34.46 51.83 -31.63
N SER A 22 -35.24 51.09 -30.82
CA SER A 22 -36.65 50.61 -30.89
C SER A 22 -36.96 49.70 -32.11
N GLY A 23 -37.47 48.47 -31.95
CA GLY A 23 -37.84 47.72 -30.73
C GLY A 23 -38.38 46.31 -31.05
N HIS A 24 -38.87 45.59 -30.04
CA HIS A 24 -39.44 44.23 -30.17
C HIS A 24 -40.90 44.21 -30.68
N VAL A 25 -41.31 43.07 -31.24
CA VAL A 25 -42.71 42.68 -31.51
C VAL A 25 -42.90 41.23 -31.06
N PHE A 26 -44.04 40.93 -30.43
CA PHE A 26 -44.50 39.58 -30.09
C PHE A 26 -45.47 39.03 -31.14
N ALA A 27 -45.55 37.71 -31.29
CA ALA A 27 -46.63 36.99 -31.97
C ALA A 27 -46.82 35.61 -31.31
N ASP A 28 -47.99 34.98 -31.48
CA ASP A 28 -48.46 33.87 -30.66
C ASP A 28 -49.34 32.87 -31.46
N GLU A 29 -49.59 31.69 -30.87
CA GLU A 29 -50.65 30.69 -31.13
C GLU A 29 -50.78 29.90 -32.48
N ASN A 30 -50.79 28.57 -32.31
CA ASN A 30 -51.80 27.58 -32.76
C ASN A 30 -51.93 26.99 -34.21
N VAL A 31 -51.69 25.67 -34.27
CA VAL A 31 -52.64 24.57 -34.65
C VAL A 31 -52.86 24.14 -36.12
N SER A 32 -52.94 22.80 -36.27
CA SER A 32 -53.67 21.98 -37.27
C SER A 32 -52.90 21.22 -38.36
N THR A 33 -53.15 19.92 -38.36
CA THR A 33 -52.80 18.87 -39.33
C THR A 33 -53.51 19.00 -40.68
N GLN A 34 -52.90 18.49 -41.77
CA GLN A 34 -53.21 17.18 -42.38
C GLN A 34 -52.27 16.84 -43.55
N ALA A 35 -52.32 15.60 -44.04
CA ALA A 35 -51.45 15.05 -45.10
C ALA A 35 -52.22 14.85 -46.43
N THR A 36 -51.52 14.60 -47.54
CA THR A 36 -51.91 13.67 -48.64
C THR A 36 -50.72 13.39 -49.58
N THR A 37 -50.61 12.15 -50.06
CA THR A 37 -49.61 11.65 -51.03
C THR A 37 -50.15 11.64 -52.46
N VAL A 38 -49.29 11.88 -53.48
CA VAL A 38 -49.49 11.43 -54.87
C VAL A 38 -48.13 11.04 -55.49
N THR A 39 -48.14 10.04 -56.38
CA THR A 39 -46.98 9.45 -57.09
C THR A 39 -47.29 9.40 -58.59
N GLU A 40 -46.27 9.56 -59.47
CA GLU A 40 -46.12 9.03 -60.86
C GLU A 40 -44.99 9.81 -61.58
N ASN A 41 -44.30 9.41 -62.66
CA ASN A 41 -43.84 8.15 -63.28
C ASN A 41 -43.31 8.52 -64.69
N VAL A 42 -41.99 8.47 -64.96
CA VAL A 42 -41.33 8.52 -66.31
C VAL A 42 -39.88 7.95 -66.18
N GLN A 43 -39.16 7.55 -67.23
CA GLN A 43 -39.29 6.27 -67.95
C GLN A 43 -37.89 5.80 -68.47
N SER A 44 -37.76 4.51 -68.75
CA SER A 44 -36.59 3.72 -69.21
C SER A 44 -35.74 4.20 -70.42
N THR A 45 -34.41 3.96 -70.33
CA THR A 45 -33.55 3.22 -71.30
C THR A 45 -32.30 2.74 -70.54
N VAL A 46 -31.91 1.44 -70.47
CA VAL A 46 -31.44 0.51 -71.54
C VAL A 46 -30.00 0.86 -72.00
N ASN A 47 -29.00 -0.03 -72.05
CA ASN A 47 -28.97 -1.50 -71.85
C ASN A 47 -28.06 -1.95 -70.66
N GLU A 48 -27.15 -2.96 -70.60
CA GLU A 48 -26.49 -3.87 -71.59
C GLU A 48 -26.14 -5.27 -70.98
N SER A 49 -24.85 -5.66 -70.93
CA SER A 49 -24.29 -7.02 -70.66
C SER A 49 -23.48 -7.10 -69.32
N GLU A 50 -23.18 -8.26 -68.69
CA GLU A 50 -23.30 -9.68 -69.07
C GLU A 50 -23.40 -10.67 -67.86
N SER A 51 -23.51 -11.98 -68.16
CA SER A 51 -23.54 -13.22 -67.33
C SER A 51 -22.59 -13.32 -66.11
N ALA A 52 -22.78 -14.19 -65.08
CA ALA A 52 -23.77 -15.24 -64.74
C ALA A 52 -23.69 -15.53 -63.20
N GLN A 53 -24.73 -15.98 -62.47
CA GLN A 53 -25.20 -17.38 -62.25
C GLN A 53 -24.09 -18.44 -62.06
N GLN A 54 -24.15 -19.43 -61.16
CA GLN A 54 -25.04 -19.81 -60.03
C GLN A 54 -24.17 -20.69 -59.06
N ASN A 55 -24.31 -20.67 -57.73
CA ASN A 55 -25.42 -21.13 -56.85
C ASN A 55 -25.59 -22.66 -56.77
N THR A 56 -26.29 -23.13 -55.73
CA THR A 56 -26.54 -24.53 -55.31
C THR A 56 -25.35 -25.21 -54.60
N ASP A 57 -25.47 -25.74 -53.36
CA ASP A 57 -26.46 -26.69 -52.76
C ASP A 57 -26.20 -28.15 -53.24
N THR A 58 -26.27 -29.22 -52.44
CA THR A 58 -26.65 -29.41 -51.01
C THR A 58 -26.24 -30.82 -50.52
N ASN A 59 -26.28 -31.06 -49.19
CA ASN A 59 -26.66 -32.35 -48.55
C ASN A 59 -25.71 -33.58 -48.72
N ASN A 60 -25.71 -34.62 -47.87
CA ASN A 60 -26.40 -34.86 -46.57
C ASN A 60 -25.69 -35.97 -45.74
N ASP A 61 -26.35 -36.35 -44.62
CA ASP A 61 -26.30 -37.63 -43.85
C ASP A 61 -25.47 -37.63 -42.54
N ILE A 62 -25.95 -38.17 -41.39
CA ILE A 62 -27.24 -38.84 -41.10
C ILE A 62 -27.63 -38.73 -39.59
N GLN A 63 -28.90 -38.36 -39.30
CA GLN A 63 -29.85 -38.82 -38.23
C GLN A 63 -29.44 -38.97 -36.72
N LEU A 64 -30.31 -38.93 -35.69
CA LEU A 64 -31.74 -38.51 -35.48
C LEU A 64 -32.11 -38.50 -33.96
N SER A 65 -33.15 -37.72 -33.58
CA SER A 65 -34.17 -38.01 -32.51
C SER A 65 -33.72 -38.14 -31.01
N GLU A 66 -34.53 -37.95 -29.97
CA GLU A 66 -35.96 -37.53 -29.84
C GLU A 66 -36.28 -36.87 -28.47
N ASN A 67 -37.31 -36.00 -28.47
CA ASN A 67 -38.24 -35.52 -27.42
C ASN A 67 -38.00 -35.57 -25.87
N GLN A 68 -38.39 -34.43 -25.26
CA GLN A 68 -39.18 -34.24 -24.00
C GLN A 68 -38.58 -34.28 -22.56
N SER A 69 -38.29 -33.06 -22.07
CA SER A 69 -39.02 -32.37 -20.96
C SER A 69 -38.60 -32.45 -19.48
N VAL A 70 -38.93 -31.35 -18.76
CA VAL A 70 -39.01 -31.11 -17.29
C VAL A 70 -37.70 -30.79 -16.53
N ASP A 71 -37.62 -29.51 -16.09
CA ASP A 71 -37.16 -28.88 -14.82
C ASP A 71 -35.89 -29.40 -14.06
N GLN A 72 -35.21 -28.68 -13.16
CA GLN A 72 -35.56 -27.51 -12.33
C GLN A 72 -34.28 -26.80 -11.76
N GLU A 73 -34.31 -25.48 -11.49
CA GLU A 73 -33.43 -24.70 -10.56
C GLU A 73 -31.89 -24.67 -10.80
N GLN A 74 -31.03 -23.76 -10.29
CA GLN A 74 -31.05 -22.37 -9.75
C GLN A 74 -29.56 -21.89 -9.71
N SER A 75 -29.14 -20.62 -9.64
CA SER A 75 -29.61 -19.32 -10.19
C SER A 75 -28.52 -18.25 -9.95
N ASP A 76 -28.69 -17.03 -10.49
CA ASP A 76 -27.88 -15.86 -10.11
C ASP A 76 -28.10 -15.40 -8.65
N PHE A 77 -27.20 -14.55 -8.11
CA PHE A 77 -27.60 -13.20 -7.66
C PHE A 77 -26.41 -12.22 -7.47
N ASN A 78 -26.73 -10.92 -7.39
CA ASN A 78 -25.81 -9.78 -7.24
C ASN A 78 -25.73 -9.24 -5.79
N ASN A 79 -24.66 -8.48 -5.54
CA ASN A 79 -24.54 -7.34 -4.61
C ASN A 79 -24.55 -7.49 -3.06
N GLN A 80 -23.59 -6.74 -2.49
CA GLN A 80 -23.66 -5.88 -1.29
C GLN A 80 -23.56 -6.43 0.15
N GLU A 81 -22.85 -5.59 0.93
CA GLU A 81 -23.01 -5.25 2.36
C GLU A 81 -22.55 -6.20 3.50
N ALA A 82 -21.47 -5.74 4.14
CA ALA A 82 -21.46 -5.25 5.53
C ALA A 82 -21.34 -6.20 6.74
N VAL A 83 -20.26 -5.94 7.51
CA VAL A 83 -20.24 -5.74 8.98
C VAL A 83 -20.31 -6.97 9.92
N SER A 84 -19.37 -6.95 10.91
CA SER A 84 -19.25 -7.66 12.21
C SER A 84 -20.34 -8.68 12.63
N SER A 85 -20.08 -9.78 13.33
CA SER A 85 -19.10 -10.08 14.42
C SER A 85 -19.06 -11.63 14.63
N GLU A 86 -18.42 -12.30 15.60
CA GLU A 86 -17.68 -11.95 16.84
C GLU A 86 -16.77 -13.15 17.23
N THR A 87 -15.66 -12.91 17.97
CA THR A 87 -14.90 -13.82 18.89
C THR A 87 -14.55 -15.29 18.49
N GLN A 88 -13.47 -15.94 18.96
CA GLN A 88 -12.40 -15.61 19.91
C GLN A 88 -11.09 -16.39 19.60
N GLU A 89 -9.96 -15.89 20.12
CA GLU A 89 -8.78 -16.55 20.73
C GLU A 89 -8.58 -18.10 20.60
N THR A 90 -7.36 -18.68 20.53
CA THR A 90 -6.01 -18.21 20.95
C THR A 90 -4.88 -19.10 20.38
N THR A 91 -3.62 -18.64 20.46
CA THR A 91 -2.35 -19.44 20.50
C THR A 91 -2.00 -20.29 19.25
N GLU A 92 -0.74 -20.72 19.03
CA GLU A 92 0.44 -20.74 19.92
C GLU A 92 1.73 -20.24 19.21
N ASP A 93 2.84 -20.22 19.96
CA ASP A 93 4.08 -19.47 19.72
C ASP A 93 5.31 -20.41 19.62
N ASN A 94 6.50 -19.84 19.36
CA ASN A 94 7.84 -20.44 19.47
C ASN A 94 8.29 -21.43 18.38
N ASN A 95 9.59 -21.61 18.11
CA ASN A 95 10.78 -20.73 18.07
C ASN A 95 11.97 -21.64 17.67
N LEU A 96 13.05 -21.07 17.12
CA LEU A 96 14.43 -21.31 17.62
C LEU A 96 15.49 -20.52 16.82
N ILE A 97 16.63 -20.28 17.46
CA ILE A 97 17.53 -19.15 17.17
C ILE A 97 19.01 -19.61 17.16
N SER A 98 19.79 -18.91 16.33
CA SER A 98 21.26 -18.68 16.24
C SER A 98 22.26 -19.29 17.24
N PRO A 99 23.53 -19.35 16.83
CA PRO A 99 24.65 -18.80 17.63
C PRO A 99 25.76 -18.10 16.80
N VAL A 100 26.63 -17.19 17.29
CA VAL A 100 26.59 -16.17 18.38
C VAL A 100 27.83 -15.21 18.19
N ILE A 101 28.21 -14.37 19.18
CA ILE A 101 29.45 -13.53 19.32
C ILE A 101 29.29 -12.04 18.94
N SER A 102 29.56 -11.04 19.80
CA SER A 102 29.70 -10.98 21.29
C SER A 102 29.72 -9.52 21.82
N GLN A 103 29.10 -9.26 22.98
CA GLN A 103 29.51 -8.39 24.13
C GLN A 103 29.88 -6.89 23.90
N GLU A 104 29.74 -5.93 24.84
CA GLU A 104 29.26 -5.93 26.24
C GLU A 104 28.65 -4.56 26.67
N THR A 105 28.27 -4.38 27.95
CA THR A 105 27.42 -3.28 28.47
C THR A 105 28.08 -2.38 29.55
N SER A 106 27.57 -1.15 29.76
CA SER A 106 27.41 -0.52 31.11
C SER A 106 26.77 0.89 31.08
N ASP A 107 26.17 1.31 32.20
CA ASP A 107 25.48 2.61 32.41
C ASP A 107 26.42 3.80 32.67
N LYS A 108 25.92 5.05 32.47
CA LYS A 108 25.73 6.01 33.60
C LYS A 108 25.06 7.37 33.30
N SER A 109 24.38 7.85 34.35
CA SER A 109 24.03 9.23 34.74
C SER A 109 24.46 10.44 33.89
N ILE A 110 23.54 11.39 33.73
CA ILE A 110 23.82 12.79 33.36
C ILE A 110 23.58 13.70 34.60
N LYS A 111 24.38 14.76 34.72
CA LYS A 111 24.23 15.88 35.67
C LYS A 111 24.29 17.21 34.92
N ASP A 112 23.44 18.14 35.38
CA ASP A 112 23.68 19.57 35.64
C ASP A 112 24.38 20.50 34.61
N GLU A 113 23.89 21.75 34.62
CA GLU A 113 24.55 23.01 34.19
C GLU A 113 24.86 23.27 32.70
N ASN A 114 24.15 24.26 32.14
CA ASN A 114 24.80 25.55 31.85
C ASN A 114 23.81 26.74 31.94
N LEU A 115 24.30 27.96 32.17
CA LEU A 115 23.53 29.21 32.30
C LEU A 115 23.66 30.13 31.08
N THR A 116 22.67 31.02 30.90
CA THR A 116 22.77 32.41 30.36
C THR A 116 21.34 33.02 30.44
N THR A 117 21.01 33.97 31.33
CA THR A 117 21.24 35.45 31.29
C THR A 117 20.58 36.16 30.10
N SER A 118 19.92 37.32 30.24
CA SER A 118 19.72 38.20 31.43
C SER A 118 18.61 39.26 31.22
N GLU A 119 18.25 39.97 32.32
CA GLU A 119 17.78 41.38 32.40
C GLU A 119 16.40 41.77 31.75
N SER A 120 15.67 42.78 32.26
CA SER A 120 15.71 43.45 33.59
C SER A 120 14.38 44.18 33.94
N GLU A 121 13.96 43.97 35.19
CA GLU A 121 13.35 44.83 36.23
C GLU A 121 12.43 46.06 35.95
N GLN A 122 11.65 46.39 36.99
CA GLN A 122 10.68 47.49 37.12
C GLN A 122 11.31 48.72 37.81
N GLN A 123 10.66 49.90 37.74
CA GLN A 123 10.55 50.97 38.79
C GLN A 123 10.04 52.30 38.17
N GLU A 124 9.42 53.28 38.86
CA GLU A 124 8.65 53.35 40.14
C GLU A 124 7.92 54.73 40.26
N THR A 125 7.15 54.97 41.35
CA THR A 125 6.65 56.27 41.88
C THR A 125 5.66 57.09 41.00
N ASN A 126 4.49 57.53 41.48
CA ASN A 126 4.14 58.48 42.59
C ASN A 126 4.63 59.92 42.33
N SER A 127 3.83 60.99 42.46
CA SER A 127 2.37 61.19 42.68
C SER A 127 2.01 62.68 42.33
N ASP A 128 0.92 63.37 42.68
CA ASP A 128 -0.19 63.18 43.65
C ASP A 128 -1.41 64.12 43.40
N ASP A 129 -2.45 63.96 44.23
CA ASP A 129 -3.51 64.90 44.69
C ASP A 129 -4.79 65.32 43.90
N GLU A 130 -5.89 65.32 44.68
CA GLU A 130 -7.18 66.06 44.62
C GLU A 130 -8.26 65.87 43.50
N ASN A 131 -9.33 65.15 43.90
CA ASN A 131 -10.78 65.48 43.77
C ASN A 131 -11.53 65.55 42.41
N LEU A 132 -12.26 64.46 42.05
CA LEU A 132 -13.73 64.34 42.25
C LEU A 132 -14.29 62.96 41.79
N SER A 133 -15.57 62.69 42.06
CA SER A 133 -16.24 61.37 42.00
C SER A 133 -17.65 61.47 41.36
N PRO A 134 -18.31 60.38 40.86
CA PRO A 134 -17.82 59.07 40.40
C PRO A 134 -18.46 58.59 39.05
N ASP A 135 -18.20 57.33 38.67
CA ASP A 135 -18.95 56.39 37.80
C ASP A 135 -19.33 56.80 36.35
N GLU A 136 -18.99 56.05 35.29
CA GLU A 136 -19.24 54.63 34.94
C GLU A 136 -20.67 54.33 34.39
N THR A 137 -20.89 53.37 33.46
CA THR A 137 -19.98 52.42 32.76
C THR A 137 -20.40 52.24 31.28
N LYS A 138 -19.49 51.71 30.42
CA LYS A 138 -19.83 51.09 29.13
C LYS A 138 -18.93 49.90 28.78
N ASN A 139 -19.55 48.73 28.57
CA ASN A 139 -19.46 47.84 27.40
C ASN A 139 -18.35 48.11 26.34
N LEU A 140 -17.69 47.11 25.72
CA LEU A 140 -17.99 45.66 25.57
C LEU A 140 -16.79 44.87 24.97
N ILE A 141 -16.89 43.51 24.96
CA ILE A 141 -16.27 42.54 24.01
C ILE A 141 -14.75 42.21 24.13
N LEU A 142 -14.41 40.96 24.52
CA LEU A 142 -13.85 39.92 23.61
C LEU A 142 -13.74 38.51 24.26
N THR A 143 -13.54 37.53 23.38
CA THR A 143 -13.64 36.05 23.45
C THR A 143 -12.88 35.27 24.53
N ASP A 144 -13.54 34.21 25.00
CA ASP A 144 -13.10 32.79 25.06
C ASP A 144 -11.59 32.45 25.21
N SER A 145 -11.25 31.81 26.33
CA SER A 145 -10.08 30.91 26.45
C SER A 145 -10.21 29.98 27.66
N LYS A 146 -9.71 28.74 27.52
CA LYS A 146 -9.72 27.71 28.57
C LYS A 146 -8.92 28.14 29.81
N VAL A 147 -9.57 28.21 30.97
CA VAL A 147 -8.89 28.34 32.27
C VAL A 147 -8.82 26.98 32.96
N SER A 148 -7.62 26.58 33.40
CA SER A 148 -7.37 25.29 34.07
C SER A 148 -8.05 25.21 35.45
N THR A 149 -8.67 24.07 35.73
CA THR A 149 -9.34 23.77 37.02
C THR A 149 -8.38 23.65 38.21
N SER A 150 -7.07 23.61 37.98
CA SER A 150 -6.03 23.45 39.00
C SER A 150 -5.99 24.57 40.05
N ASN A 151 -6.30 25.81 39.69
CA ASN A 151 -5.93 26.97 40.53
C ASN A 151 -7.02 27.38 41.55
N ILE A 152 -8.28 26.98 41.34
CA ILE A 152 -9.36 27.24 42.30
C ILE A 152 -9.31 26.25 43.47
N GLN A 153 -8.91 25.00 43.23
CA GLN A 153 -8.67 24.02 44.30
C GLN A 153 -7.55 24.48 45.25
N ALA A 154 -6.47 25.06 44.73
CA ALA A 154 -5.36 25.58 45.55
C ALA A 154 -5.77 26.71 46.51
N LEU A 155 -6.69 27.60 46.09
CA LEU A 155 -7.21 28.68 46.93
C LEU A 155 -8.27 28.20 47.93
N SER A 156 -9.13 27.26 47.53
CA SER A 156 -10.09 26.62 48.44
C SER A 156 -9.37 25.87 49.57
N GLN A 157 -8.35 25.06 49.22
CA GLN A 157 -7.59 24.30 50.21
C GLN A 157 -6.85 25.22 51.19
N LYS A 158 -6.25 26.32 50.72
CA LYS A 158 -5.54 27.27 51.59
C LYS A 158 -6.46 27.99 52.59
N VAL A 159 -7.74 28.19 52.25
CA VAL A 159 -8.76 28.72 53.19
C VAL A 159 -9.25 27.65 54.15
N ILE A 160 -9.39 26.40 53.72
CA ILE A 160 -9.71 25.25 54.59
C ILE A 160 -8.59 25.03 55.61
N ASP A 161 -7.33 25.04 55.17
CA ASP A 161 -6.15 24.83 56.02
C ASP A 161 -5.96 25.98 57.03
N GLN A 162 -6.28 27.24 56.66
CA GLN A 162 -6.25 28.37 57.60
C GLN A 162 -7.46 28.44 58.55
N LEU A 163 -8.57 27.76 58.24
CA LEU A 163 -9.70 27.60 59.17
C LEU A 163 -9.54 26.41 60.13
N ALA A 164 -8.63 25.48 59.83
CA ALA A 164 -8.34 24.34 60.70
C ALA A 164 -7.61 24.74 62.01
N ASP A 165 -6.76 25.78 61.96
CA ASP A 165 -5.84 26.13 63.05
C ASP A 165 -6.42 27.13 64.09
N SER A 166 -7.74 27.09 64.33
CA SER A 166 -8.39 27.97 65.32
C SER A 166 -9.63 27.36 66.01
N LYS A 167 -9.51 26.09 66.42
CA LYS A 167 -10.17 25.54 67.62
C LYS A 167 -9.49 24.24 68.04
N VAL A 168 -9.14 24.11 69.31
CA VAL A 168 -8.85 22.80 69.92
C VAL A 168 -10.17 22.04 70.07
N VAL A 169 -10.62 21.43 68.99
CA VAL A 169 -11.78 20.54 69.00
C VAL A 169 -11.42 19.31 69.83
N LYS A 170 -12.11 19.11 70.95
CA LYS A 170 -12.13 17.79 71.60
C LYS A 170 -12.65 16.80 70.56
N LYS A 171 -11.78 15.90 70.07
CA LYS A 171 -12.18 14.79 69.20
C LYS A 171 -13.31 14.03 69.91
N GLU A 172 -14.53 14.11 69.37
CA GLU A 172 -15.71 13.53 70.01
C GLU A 172 -15.56 12.01 70.07
N THR A 173 -15.84 11.36 71.20
CA THR A 173 -15.74 9.90 71.34
C THR A 173 -16.56 9.16 70.28
N THR A 174 -17.71 9.74 69.88
CA THR A 174 -18.53 9.28 68.75
C THR A 174 -18.96 10.47 67.88
N SER A 175 -18.57 10.47 66.61
CA SER A 175 -19.14 11.34 65.57
C SER A 175 -20.49 10.80 65.10
N ALA A 176 -21.38 11.70 64.67
CA ALA A 176 -22.63 11.36 64.00
C ALA A 176 -22.94 12.37 62.89
N ALA A 177 -23.33 11.89 61.71
CA ALA A 177 -23.71 12.71 60.55
C ALA A 177 -25.00 12.19 59.90
N LEU A 178 -25.75 13.07 59.22
CA LEU A 178 -26.97 12.70 58.49
C LEU A 178 -26.62 12.28 57.06
N THR A 179 -27.18 11.15 56.60
CA THR A 179 -27.00 10.66 55.23
C THR A 179 -28.30 10.11 54.64
N ALA A 180 -28.29 9.88 53.32
CA ALA A 180 -29.35 9.22 52.57
C ALA A 180 -29.65 7.77 53.02
N LYS A 181 -28.79 7.16 53.85
CA LYS A 181 -28.94 5.78 54.36
C LYS A 181 -29.31 5.72 55.85
N GLY A 182 -29.30 6.85 56.56
CA GLY A 182 -29.40 6.91 58.02
C GLY A 182 -28.36 7.85 58.65
N PHE A 183 -28.20 7.73 59.96
CA PHE A 183 -27.09 8.31 60.68
C PHE A 183 -25.80 7.53 60.38
N ASP A 184 -24.79 8.20 59.86
CA ASP A 184 -23.42 7.71 59.81
C ASP A 184 -22.78 7.94 61.18
N LEU A 185 -22.39 6.86 61.85
CA LEU A 185 -21.84 6.85 63.20
C LEU A 185 -20.41 6.33 63.17
N GLN A 186 -19.48 7.07 63.76
CA GLN A 186 -18.07 6.68 63.87
C GLN A 186 -17.58 6.87 65.30
N TYR A 187 -17.19 5.77 65.95
CA TYR A 187 -16.43 5.81 67.21
C TYR A 187 -14.98 6.17 66.90
N ASN A 188 -14.46 7.22 67.52
CA ASN A 188 -13.23 7.89 67.09
C ASN A 188 -11.98 7.53 67.91
N GLU A 189 -12.13 6.69 68.93
CA GLU A 189 -11.07 6.28 69.86
C GLU A 189 -10.59 4.84 69.56
N ALA A 190 -9.50 4.41 70.21
CA ALA A 190 -8.96 3.07 69.99
C ALA A 190 -9.89 1.97 70.54
N ILE A 191 -10.19 0.97 69.72
CA ILE A 191 -11.01 -0.19 70.12
C ILE A 191 -10.09 -1.22 70.81
N THR A 192 -10.45 -1.64 72.03
CA THR A 192 -9.69 -2.67 72.74
C THR A 192 -9.77 -4.02 72.01
N PRO A 193 -8.67 -4.76 71.81
CA PRO A 193 -8.69 -6.07 71.16
C PRO A 193 -9.72 -7.03 71.78
N GLY A 194 -10.55 -7.64 70.93
CA GLY A 194 -11.63 -8.54 71.35
C GLY A 194 -12.93 -7.86 71.81
N ALA A 195 -12.96 -6.53 71.93
CA ALA A 195 -14.19 -5.79 72.19
C ALA A 195 -14.93 -5.42 70.89
N LYS A 196 -16.25 -5.24 70.97
CA LYS A 196 -17.08 -4.66 69.91
C LYS A 196 -17.67 -3.33 70.36
N ILE A 197 -17.70 -2.33 69.48
CA ILE A 197 -18.43 -1.09 69.72
C ILE A 197 -19.89 -1.28 69.29
N MET A 198 -20.81 -0.73 70.07
CA MET A 198 -22.25 -0.79 69.81
C MET A 198 -22.90 0.57 70.08
N PHE A 199 -23.77 0.99 69.18
CA PHE A 199 -24.57 2.22 69.29
C PHE A 199 -26.04 1.85 69.56
N ALA A 200 -26.61 2.38 70.64
CA ALA A 200 -28.06 2.43 70.83
C ALA A 200 -28.58 3.75 70.27
N VAL A 201 -29.54 3.71 69.35
CA VAL A 201 -30.10 4.90 68.70
C VAL A 201 -31.62 4.87 68.79
N TRP A 202 -32.22 5.97 69.26
CA TRP A 202 -33.66 6.17 69.41
C TRP A 202 -34.05 7.66 69.23
N SER A 203 -35.29 7.96 68.90
CA SER A 203 -35.79 9.34 68.78
C SER A 203 -36.37 9.87 70.10
N GLU A 204 -36.22 11.15 70.38
CA GLU A 204 -36.94 11.80 71.51
C GLU A 204 -38.46 11.81 71.29
N VAL A 205 -38.92 11.70 70.04
CA VAL A 205 -40.35 11.75 69.69
C VAL A 205 -41.08 10.48 70.11
N ASN A 206 -40.42 9.31 70.01
CA ASN A 206 -40.96 8.01 70.42
C ASN A 206 -40.40 7.52 71.77
N GLY A 207 -39.45 8.23 72.37
CA GLY A 207 -38.69 7.73 73.51
C GLY A 207 -37.88 6.49 73.13
N GLN A 208 -37.62 5.59 74.10
CA GLN A 208 -36.85 4.37 73.83
C GLN A 208 -37.66 3.26 73.12
N ASP A 209 -38.91 3.52 72.73
CA ASP A 209 -39.78 2.53 72.07
C ASP A 209 -39.34 2.26 70.62
N ASP A 210 -38.56 3.16 70.00
CA ASP A 210 -37.93 2.97 68.68
C ASP A 210 -36.41 2.66 68.73
N LEU A 211 -35.91 2.28 69.91
CA LEU A 211 -34.48 2.03 70.16
C LEU A 211 -33.98 0.79 69.42
N ILE A 212 -33.00 1.00 68.52
CA ILE A 212 -32.28 -0.08 67.83
C ILE A 212 -30.80 -0.06 68.21
N TRP A 213 -30.25 -1.27 68.43
CA TRP A 213 -28.84 -1.51 68.65
C TRP A 213 -28.11 -1.83 67.35
N TYR A 214 -27.11 -1.02 67.01
CA TYR A 214 -26.24 -1.19 65.85
C TYR A 214 -24.85 -1.63 66.33
N THR A 215 -24.33 -2.73 65.80
CA THR A 215 -22.95 -3.16 66.06
C THR A 215 -22.03 -2.51 65.02
N ALA A 216 -20.96 -1.90 65.47
CA ALA A 216 -19.97 -1.30 64.58
C ALA A 216 -19.11 -2.35 63.87
N ASP A 217 -18.52 -1.95 62.75
CA ASP A 217 -17.44 -2.68 62.10
C ASP A 217 -16.12 -2.62 62.91
N ASN A 218 -15.08 -3.29 62.42
CA ASN A 218 -13.77 -3.36 63.09
C ASN A 218 -13.06 -1.99 63.19
N ASN A 219 -13.53 -0.96 62.47
CA ASN A 219 -13.01 0.40 62.51
C ASN A 219 -13.86 1.32 63.40
N GLY A 220 -14.94 0.81 64.00
CA GLY A 220 -15.82 1.58 64.88
C GLY A 220 -16.93 2.34 64.15
N HIS A 221 -17.18 2.07 62.87
CA HIS A 221 -18.20 2.72 62.06
C HIS A 221 -19.49 1.88 61.94
N ALA A 222 -20.65 2.54 61.87
CA ALA A 222 -21.96 1.93 61.62
C ALA A 222 -22.93 2.92 60.96
N ILE A 223 -23.82 2.44 60.10
CA ILE A 223 -24.98 3.21 59.64
C ILE A 223 -26.21 2.80 60.44
N ALA A 224 -26.75 3.72 61.24
CA ALA A 224 -28.00 3.54 61.97
C ALA A 224 -29.18 4.11 61.17
N LYS A 225 -30.26 3.34 60.99
CA LYS A 225 -31.43 3.80 60.22
C LYS A 225 -32.20 4.88 60.99
N TYR A 226 -32.93 5.73 60.25
CA TYR A 226 -33.99 6.55 60.83
C TYR A 226 -35.13 5.63 61.31
N THR A 227 -35.53 5.76 62.58
CA THR A 227 -36.54 4.92 63.25
C THR A 227 -37.81 5.68 63.66
N GLY A 228 -37.75 7.02 63.71
CA GLY A 228 -38.86 7.89 64.07
C GLY A 228 -39.18 8.93 62.99
N THR A 229 -39.31 10.19 63.40
CA THR A 229 -39.61 11.33 62.51
C THR A 229 -38.54 12.43 62.64
N TYR A 230 -38.79 13.63 62.12
CA TYR A 230 -37.92 14.80 62.26
C TYR A 230 -37.86 15.29 63.73
N GLY A 231 -36.67 15.62 64.22
CA GLY A 231 -36.39 16.04 65.60
C GLY A 231 -35.11 15.41 66.15
N LEU A 232 -34.91 15.52 67.48
CA LEU A 232 -33.74 14.94 68.16
C LEU A 232 -33.75 13.41 68.18
N TYR A 233 -32.57 12.84 67.97
CA TYR A 233 -32.24 11.44 68.23
C TYR A 233 -31.10 11.37 69.25
N ASN A 234 -31.20 10.39 70.15
CA ASN A 234 -30.13 10.00 71.06
C ASN A 234 -29.25 8.93 70.41
N ILE A 235 -27.95 9.03 70.65
CA ILE A 235 -26.95 8.03 70.26
C ILE A 235 -26.09 7.76 71.49
N HIS A 236 -26.24 6.59 72.09
CA HIS A 236 -25.41 6.13 73.21
C HIS A 236 -24.46 5.03 72.74
N THR A 237 -23.17 5.22 73.02
CA THR A 237 -22.09 4.34 72.57
C THR A 237 -21.57 3.49 73.71
N TYR A 238 -21.43 2.20 73.45
CA TYR A 238 -21.01 1.18 74.41
C TYR A 238 -19.89 0.31 73.85
N GLN A 239 -19.02 -0.15 74.74
CA GLN A 239 -18.05 -1.22 74.50
C GLN A 239 -18.60 -2.52 75.08
N ASN A 240 -18.78 -3.54 74.23
CA ASN A 240 -19.04 -4.91 74.65
C ASN A 240 -17.73 -5.68 74.69
N LEU A 241 -17.33 -6.16 75.86
CA LEU A 241 -16.19 -7.07 76.03
C LEU A 241 -16.65 -8.29 76.83
N ASN A 242 -16.50 -9.49 76.25
CA ASN A 242 -16.90 -10.76 76.86
C ASN A 242 -18.35 -10.80 77.39
N GLY A 243 -19.27 -10.07 76.74
CA GLY A 243 -20.69 -9.97 77.13
C GLY A 243 -21.00 -8.87 78.16
N GLN A 244 -20.00 -8.15 78.67
CA GLN A 244 -20.21 -7.01 79.57
C GLN A 244 -20.28 -5.70 78.76
N MET A 245 -21.38 -4.97 78.91
CA MET A 245 -21.61 -3.68 78.27
C MET A 245 -21.12 -2.53 79.16
N LYS A 246 -20.11 -1.78 78.69
CA LYS A 246 -19.59 -0.58 79.33
C LYS A 246 -19.99 0.65 78.50
N GLY A 247 -20.71 1.61 79.08
CA GLY A 247 -20.99 2.89 78.43
C GLY A 247 -19.71 3.71 78.22
N LEU A 248 -19.58 4.34 77.05
CA LEU A 248 -18.44 5.17 76.66
C LEU A 248 -18.83 6.66 76.62
N ASN A 249 -19.84 7.00 75.83
CA ASN A 249 -20.43 8.33 75.79
C ASN A 249 -21.92 8.27 75.38
N GLY A 250 -22.65 9.35 75.67
CA GLY A 250 -23.92 9.67 74.99
C GLY A 250 -23.75 10.95 74.18
N ARG A 251 -24.55 11.12 73.13
CA ARG A 251 -24.75 12.37 72.40
C ARG A 251 -26.16 12.43 71.83
N THR A 252 -26.56 13.59 71.34
CA THR A 252 -27.72 13.73 70.46
C THR A 252 -27.31 14.18 69.06
N ILE A 253 -28.24 14.09 68.12
CA ILE A 253 -28.21 14.72 66.80
C ILE A 253 -29.63 15.16 66.45
N ASP A 254 -29.80 16.35 65.88
CA ASP A 254 -31.10 16.81 65.38
C ASP A 254 -31.27 16.42 63.91
N VAL A 255 -32.45 15.93 63.55
CA VAL A 255 -32.88 15.73 62.17
C VAL A 255 -33.91 16.83 61.86
N PRO A 256 -33.48 18.03 61.42
CA PRO A 256 -34.39 19.14 61.20
C PRO A 256 -35.44 18.77 60.15
N LYS A 257 -36.61 19.42 60.18
CA LYS A 257 -37.59 19.29 59.09
C LYS A 257 -36.98 19.79 57.78
N PRO A 258 -37.18 19.09 56.65
CA PRO A 258 -36.50 19.43 55.42
C PRO A 258 -37.04 20.70 54.80
N SER A 259 -36.14 21.46 54.19
CA SER A 259 -36.43 22.64 53.38
C SER A 259 -35.43 22.70 52.22
N ALA A 260 -35.63 23.61 51.29
CA ALA A 260 -34.72 23.83 50.16
C ALA A 260 -34.79 25.29 49.70
N LYS A 261 -33.78 25.75 48.96
CA LYS A 261 -33.82 27.02 48.21
C LYS A 261 -34.06 26.74 46.74
N VAL A 262 -34.69 27.70 46.04
CA VAL A 262 -34.93 27.64 44.59
C VAL A 262 -34.43 28.92 43.95
N SER A 263 -33.73 28.78 42.83
CA SER A 263 -33.43 29.85 41.89
C SER A 263 -34.01 29.48 40.53
N ILE A 264 -34.60 30.45 39.83
CA ILE A 264 -35.17 30.28 38.49
C ILE A 264 -34.59 31.36 37.60
N VAL A 265 -34.05 30.97 36.45
CA VAL A 265 -33.50 31.90 35.44
C VAL A 265 -34.09 31.61 34.07
N LYS A 266 -34.35 32.67 33.30
CA LYS A 266 -34.68 32.55 31.87
C LYS A 266 -33.42 32.07 31.14
N ALA A 267 -33.51 30.93 30.46
CA ALA A 267 -32.37 30.26 29.82
C ALA A 267 -32.37 30.47 28.29
N SER A 268 -33.55 30.63 27.69
CA SER A 268 -33.78 31.16 26.35
C SER A 268 -35.12 31.92 26.34
N ASP A 269 -35.52 32.51 25.22
CA ASP A 269 -36.88 33.06 25.07
C ASP A 269 -37.99 32.01 25.19
N THR A 270 -37.65 30.73 25.05
CA THR A 270 -38.56 29.58 25.13
C THR A 270 -38.36 28.71 26.38
N THR A 271 -37.34 28.92 27.21
CA THR A 271 -37.03 28.00 28.33
C THR A 271 -36.65 28.71 29.63
N TYR A 272 -37.02 28.08 30.76
CA TYR A 272 -36.59 28.47 32.11
C TYR A 272 -35.84 27.31 32.77
N LYS A 273 -34.72 27.63 33.44
CA LYS A 273 -33.94 26.70 34.25
C LYS A 273 -34.23 26.90 35.73
N VAL A 274 -34.76 25.86 36.37
CA VAL A 274 -34.91 25.75 37.82
C VAL A 274 -33.65 25.10 38.39
N THR A 275 -33.12 25.69 39.46
CA THR A 275 -32.03 25.13 40.28
C THR A 275 -32.49 25.09 41.73
N VAL A 276 -32.37 23.93 42.37
CA VAL A 276 -32.71 23.70 43.78
C VAL A 276 -31.43 23.43 44.57
N SER A 277 -31.21 24.15 45.67
CA SER A 277 -30.02 24.06 46.52
C SER A 277 -30.36 23.89 48.00
N ASP A 278 -29.33 23.75 48.82
CA ASP A 278 -29.40 23.63 50.28
C ASP A 278 -30.18 22.39 50.74
N ILE A 279 -30.10 21.31 49.95
CA ILE A 279 -30.82 20.05 50.17
C ILE A 279 -30.24 19.30 51.39
N PRO A 280 -31.07 18.91 52.38
CA PRO A 280 -30.64 18.04 53.46
C PRO A 280 -30.19 16.67 52.95
N ALA A 281 -29.07 16.15 53.46
CA ALA A 281 -28.43 14.92 52.96
C ALA A 281 -29.27 13.62 53.06
N TYR A 282 -30.43 13.66 53.71
CA TYR A 282 -31.41 12.56 53.78
C TYR A 282 -32.54 12.66 52.74
N ILE A 283 -32.57 13.71 51.90
CA ILE A 283 -33.44 13.80 50.71
C ILE A 283 -32.72 13.14 49.53
N THR A 284 -33.35 12.16 48.88
CA THR A 284 -32.70 11.26 47.91
C THR A 284 -33.02 11.55 46.44
N SER A 285 -34.09 12.32 46.19
CA SER A 285 -34.48 12.79 44.85
C SER A 285 -35.37 14.02 44.97
N ILE A 286 -35.44 14.83 43.91
CA ILE A 286 -36.29 16.02 43.80
C ILE A 286 -37.27 15.86 42.62
N GLN A 287 -38.48 16.36 42.80
CA GLN A 287 -39.49 16.55 41.76
C GLN A 287 -40.05 17.97 41.79
N LEU A 288 -40.33 18.51 40.60
CA LEU A 288 -40.77 19.88 40.37
C LEU A 288 -42.11 19.92 39.62
N PRO A 289 -43.25 19.73 40.32
CA PRO A 289 -44.55 20.17 39.82
C PRO A 289 -44.55 21.67 39.50
N THR A 290 -44.71 21.97 38.23
CA THR A 290 -44.74 23.32 37.64
C THR A 290 -46.04 23.51 36.88
N TRP A 291 -46.66 24.69 36.98
CA TRP A 291 -47.89 25.04 36.26
C TRP A 291 -48.03 26.55 36.09
N THR A 292 -48.88 27.00 35.17
CA THR A 292 -49.25 28.42 35.02
C THR A 292 -50.57 28.71 35.74
N GLU A 293 -50.68 29.83 36.44
CA GLU A 293 -51.90 30.20 37.19
C GLU A 293 -53.12 30.43 36.28
N LYS A 294 -52.88 30.58 34.97
CA LYS A 294 -53.89 30.85 33.94
C LYS A 294 -54.63 29.56 33.54
N GLY A 295 -55.62 29.19 34.34
CA GLY A 295 -56.43 27.98 34.15
C GLY A 295 -56.48 27.08 35.39
N GLY A 296 -55.56 27.32 36.33
CA GLY A 296 -55.44 26.58 37.58
C GLY A 296 -54.24 25.65 37.52
N GLN A 297 -54.46 24.34 37.53
CA GLN A 297 -53.41 23.33 37.36
C GLN A 297 -53.71 22.45 36.13
N ASP A 298 -54.29 23.02 35.05
CA ASP A 298 -54.63 22.28 33.84
C ASP A 298 -53.42 22.00 32.92
N ASP A 299 -52.31 22.72 33.11
CA ASP A 299 -51.03 22.51 32.42
C ASP A 299 -49.93 21.90 33.31
N ILE A 300 -50.28 21.35 34.48
CA ILE A 300 -49.29 20.93 35.49
C ILE A 300 -48.40 19.78 35.01
N GLN A 301 -47.09 20.04 34.96
CA GLN A 301 -46.06 19.05 34.62
C GLN A 301 -45.21 18.71 35.83
N TRP A 302 -44.95 17.42 36.03
CA TRP A 302 -44.14 16.90 37.14
C TRP A 302 -42.73 16.54 36.67
N TYR A 303 -41.81 17.50 36.74
CA TYR A 303 -40.45 17.28 36.25
C TYR A 303 -39.56 16.54 37.24
N GLY A 304 -38.88 15.49 36.78
CA GLY A 304 -37.69 14.98 37.43
C GLY A 304 -36.49 15.91 37.19
N THR A 305 -35.55 15.94 38.14
CA THR A 305 -34.36 16.79 38.09
C THR A 305 -33.07 15.99 37.96
N THR A 306 -32.09 16.53 37.24
CA THR A 306 -30.70 16.06 37.24
C THR A 306 -30.00 16.48 38.55
N TYR A 307 -29.32 15.55 39.22
CA TYR A 307 -28.42 15.86 40.33
C TYR A 307 -27.05 16.27 39.79
N ASN A 308 -26.49 17.36 40.33
CA ASN A 308 -25.24 17.96 39.88
C ASN A 308 -24.14 17.71 40.93
N SER A 309 -22.87 17.73 40.51
CA SER A 309 -21.72 17.45 41.38
C SER A 309 -21.47 18.48 42.48
N ASP A 310 -22.14 19.63 42.43
CA ASP A 310 -22.13 20.68 43.45
C ASP A 310 -23.19 20.47 44.56
N GLY A 311 -24.00 19.41 44.47
CA GLY A 311 -25.08 19.10 45.41
C GLY A 311 -26.44 19.72 45.04
N THR A 312 -26.53 20.48 43.94
CA THR A 312 -27.80 21.05 43.45
C THR A 312 -28.58 20.08 42.57
N PHE A 313 -29.89 20.32 42.45
CA PHE A 313 -30.76 19.62 41.50
C PHE A 313 -31.29 20.60 40.44
N THR A 314 -31.32 20.22 39.17
CA THR A 314 -31.67 21.12 38.05
C THR A 314 -32.68 20.49 37.07
N LYS A 315 -33.52 21.33 36.46
CA LYS A 315 -34.32 21.03 35.24
C LYS A 315 -34.42 22.30 34.42
N THR A 316 -34.25 22.18 33.11
CA THR A 316 -34.69 23.20 32.14
C THR A 316 -35.99 22.70 31.51
N PHE A 317 -37.02 23.54 31.48
CA PHE A 317 -38.31 23.22 30.87
C PHE A 317 -38.68 24.26 29.81
N SER A 318 -39.43 23.85 28.78
CA SER A 318 -39.91 24.75 27.73
C SER A 318 -41.25 25.37 28.10
N VAL A 319 -41.49 26.60 27.66
CA VAL A 319 -42.84 27.21 27.73
C VAL A 319 -43.83 26.46 26.84
N ALA A 320 -43.34 25.66 25.87
CA ALA A 320 -44.16 24.76 25.06
C ALA A 320 -44.84 23.67 25.91
N GLU A 321 -44.14 23.11 26.92
CA GLU A 321 -44.69 22.16 27.92
C GLU A 321 -45.85 22.81 28.73
N HIS A 322 -45.93 24.15 28.74
CA HIS A 322 -46.90 25.00 29.44
C HIS A 322 -47.74 25.87 28.49
N ASN A 323 -48.08 25.34 27.31
CA ASN A 323 -49.01 25.97 26.34
C ASN A 323 -48.63 27.41 25.90
N PHE A 324 -47.37 27.82 26.07
CA PHE A 324 -46.84 29.18 25.90
C PHE A 324 -47.59 30.27 26.70
N GLU A 325 -48.11 29.92 27.89
CA GLU A 325 -48.96 30.85 28.65
C GLU A 325 -48.15 31.86 29.49
N SER A 326 -48.12 33.12 29.03
CA SER A 326 -47.52 34.25 29.75
C SER A 326 -48.26 34.56 31.06
N GLY A 327 -47.52 34.91 32.12
CA GLY A 327 -48.07 35.28 33.43
C GLY A 327 -47.37 34.56 34.57
N GLN A 328 -48.07 34.32 35.68
CA GLN A 328 -47.49 33.69 36.86
C GLN A 328 -47.32 32.18 36.66
N TYR A 329 -46.07 31.72 36.70
CA TYR A 329 -45.69 30.31 36.80
C TYR A 329 -45.45 29.96 38.27
N ASN A 330 -46.04 28.89 38.75
CA ASN A 330 -45.80 28.32 40.07
C ASN A 330 -44.87 27.12 39.95
N VAL A 331 -43.88 27.01 40.85
CA VAL A 331 -42.95 25.88 40.94
C VAL A 331 -42.91 25.40 42.38
N HIS A 332 -43.46 24.21 42.63
CA HIS A 332 -43.37 23.54 43.92
C HIS A 332 -42.22 22.53 43.93
N VAL A 333 -41.58 22.36 45.08
CA VAL A 333 -40.46 21.42 45.26
C VAL A 333 -40.85 20.33 46.23
N TYR A 334 -40.83 19.09 45.76
CA TYR A 334 -41.00 17.90 46.58
C TYR A 334 -39.71 17.08 46.56
N GLY A 335 -39.38 16.46 47.69
CA GLY A 335 -38.22 15.58 47.81
C GLY A 335 -38.56 14.26 48.51
N THR A 336 -37.97 13.17 48.05
CA THR A 336 -38.14 11.86 48.70
C THR A 336 -37.28 11.81 49.95
N SER A 337 -37.89 11.72 51.13
CA SER A 337 -37.16 11.71 52.40
C SER A 337 -36.86 10.28 52.87
N ALA A 338 -35.58 9.98 53.12
CA ALA A 338 -35.15 8.72 53.74
C ALA A 338 -35.57 8.59 55.22
N VAL A 339 -35.97 9.69 55.87
CA VAL A 339 -36.47 9.69 57.26
C VAL A 339 -37.89 9.13 57.28
N THR A 340 -38.78 9.66 56.44
CA THR A 340 -40.22 9.30 56.42
C THR A 340 -40.60 8.32 55.31
N ASN A 341 -39.62 7.89 54.50
CA ASN A 341 -39.78 7.01 53.32
C ASN A 341 -40.93 7.46 52.38
N SER A 342 -41.07 8.78 52.22
CA SER A 342 -42.21 9.40 51.53
C SER A 342 -41.86 10.74 50.90
N LEU A 343 -42.63 11.13 49.90
CA LEU A 343 -42.50 12.40 49.19
C LEU A 343 -42.93 13.57 50.09
N THR A 344 -41.98 14.41 50.47
CA THR A 344 -42.16 15.54 51.39
C THR A 344 -42.03 16.86 50.64
N GLY A 345 -42.96 17.80 50.84
CA GLY A 345 -42.84 19.16 50.29
C GLY A 345 -41.72 19.92 51.00
N LEU A 346 -40.79 20.50 50.23
CA LEU A 346 -39.60 21.19 50.75
C LEU A 346 -39.76 22.71 50.76
N THR A 347 -40.35 23.25 49.69
CA THR A 347 -40.61 24.68 49.47
C THR A 347 -41.51 24.87 48.24
N GLY A 348 -41.95 26.11 48.00
CA GLY A 348 -42.65 26.51 46.78
C GLY A 348 -42.30 27.95 46.43
N THR A 349 -42.29 28.26 45.15
CA THR A 349 -42.01 29.61 44.62
C THR A 349 -42.87 29.90 43.40
N SER A 350 -42.86 31.14 42.93
CA SER A 350 -43.46 31.52 41.64
C SER A 350 -42.64 32.62 40.97
N PHE A 351 -42.75 32.71 39.65
CA PHE A 351 -42.11 33.74 38.83
C PHE A 351 -43.06 34.23 37.74
N GLN A 352 -42.72 35.33 37.06
CA GLN A 352 -43.49 35.81 35.91
C GLN A 352 -42.80 35.35 34.62
N GLY A 353 -43.47 34.48 33.87
CA GLY A 353 -43.08 34.09 32.53
C GLY A 353 -43.53 35.14 31.51
N ASP A 354 -42.61 35.60 30.66
CA ASP A 354 -42.76 36.81 29.86
C ASP A 354 -42.96 36.54 28.36
N TYR A 355 -43.32 35.31 27.97
CA TYR A 355 -43.46 34.88 26.58
C TYR A 355 -44.33 35.80 25.70
N LYS A 356 -43.87 36.08 24.48
CA LYS A 356 -44.54 36.89 23.46
C LYS A 356 -44.53 36.18 22.11
N PHE A 357 -45.46 36.57 21.23
CA PHE A 357 -45.40 36.19 19.81
C PHE A 357 -44.08 36.66 19.20
N GLY A 358 -43.37 35.75 18.52
CA GLY A 358 -42.03 35.99 17.97
C GLY A 358 -40.88 35.44 18.83
N ASP A 359 -41.09 35.16 20.13
CA ASP A 359 -40.07 34.59 21.03
C ASP A 359 -39.61 33.17 20.59
N VAL A 360 -40.42 32.48 19.76
CA VAL A 360 -39.97 31.33 18.98
C VAL A 360 -39.28 31.85 17.72
N HIS A 361 -37.98 32.13 17.82
CA HIS A 361 -37.18 32.61 16.69
C HIS A 361 -37.16 31.58 15.56
N VAL A 362 -37.44 32.00 14.31
CA VAL A 362 -37.44 31.12 13.14
C VAL A 362 -36.49 31.69 12.09
N GLU A 363 -35.42 30.96 11.82
CA GLU A 363 -34.40 31.29 10.83
C GLU A 363 -34.74 30.63 9.50
N THR A 364 -34.39 31.31 8.40
CA THR A 364 -34.58 30.82 7.05
C THR A 364 -33.34 31.11 6.19
N ASN A 365 -32.94 30.17 5.35
CA ASN A 365 -31.89 30.40 4.35
C ASN A 365 -32.18 29.67 3.05
N LEU A 366 -31.72 30.23 1.92
CA LEU A 366 -31.81 29.56 0.63
C LEU A 366 -30.97 28.28 0.65
N GLY A 367 -31.51 27.21 0.10
CA GLY A 367 -30.83 25.96 -0.18
C GLY A 367 -31.03 25.55 -1.63
N GLN A 368 -30.33 24.49 -2.05
CA GLN A 368 -30.40 24.02 -3.44
C GLN A 368 -31.82 23.60 -3.84
N ASN A 369 -32.44 22.72 -3.04
CA ASN A 369 -33.73 22.09 -3.37
C ASN A 369 -34.94 22.79 -2.72
N GLY A 370 -34.74 23.95 -2.07
CA GLY A 370 -35.78 24.63 -1.29
C GLY A 370 -35.22 25.62 -0.26
N ILE A 371 -36.14 26.24 0.50
CA ILE A 371 -35.84 27.10 1.64
C ILE A 371 -35.57 26.19 2.85
N ASN A 372 -34.38 26.30 3.44
CA ASN A 372 -34.10 25.67 4.73
C ASN A 372 -34.71 26.53 5.84
N ILE A 373 -35.33 25.87 6.83
CA ILE A 373 -36.02 26.51 7.96
C ILE A 373 -35.54 25.86 9.26
N SER A 374 -35.21 26.67 10.25
CA SER A 374 -34.79 26.22 11.58
C SER A 374 -35.44 27.00 12.72
N MET A 375 -35.75 26.31 13.81
CA MET A 375 -36.36 26.85 15.03
C MET A 375 -35.79 26.15 16.30
N PRO A 376 -35.99 26.72 17.51
CA PRO A 376 -35.59 26.09 18.77
C PRO A 376 -36.11 24.66 18.92
N SER A 377 -35.20 23.71 19.15
CA SER A 377 -35.53 22.29 19.15
C SER A 377 -36.43 21.89 20.31
N ASP A 378 -36.30 22.54 21.48
CA ASP A 378 -37.15 22.35 22.66
C ASP A 378 -38.64 22.55 22.34
N VAL A 379 -38.97 23.58 21.56
CA VAL A 379 -40.36 23.81 21.14
C VAL A 379 -40.86 22.73 20.18
N SER A 380 -39.98 22.19 19.33
CA SER A 380 -40.33 21.15 18.35
C SER A 380 -40.30 19.71 18.90
N SER A 381 -39.62 19.46 20.02
CA SER A 381 -39.64 18.18 20.72
C SER A 381 -40.88 18.03 21.60
N ASP A 382 -41.29 19.11 22.24
CA ASP A 382 -42.23 19.06 23.36
C ASP A 382 -43.70 19.18 22.88
N ILE A 383 -43.94 19.81 21.72
CA ILE A 383 -45.24 19.84 21.05
C ILE A 383 -45.14 19.57 19.54
N THR A 384 -46.29 19.29 18.90
CA THR A 384 -46.35 19.25 17.44
C THR A 384 -46.37 20.67 16.86
N VAL A 385 -45.39 21.00 16.01
CA VAL A 385 -45.27 22.27 15.30
C VAL A 385 -45.37 22.04 13.78
N TYR A 386 -45.89 23.03 13.05
CA TYR A 386 -45.89 23.10 11.59
C TYR A 386 -45.34 24.44 11.09
N HIS A 387 -44.58 24.43 10.00
CA HIS A 387 -44.32 25.61 9.18
C HIS A 387 -45.29 25.63 8.00
N ALA A 388 -46.03 26.72 7.83
CA ALA A 388 -46.78 27.04 6.62
C ALA A 388 -45.91 27.93 5.73
N VAL A 389 -45.69 27.54 4.48
CA VAL A 389 -44.78 28.21 3.55
C VAL A 389 -45.47 28.45 2.21
N TRP A 390 -45.44 29.69 1.72
CA TRP A 390 -46.05 30.11 0.45
C TRP A 390 -45.30 31.29 -0.17
N SER A 391 -45.54 31.58 -1.45
CA SER A 391 -44.98 32.74 -2.15
C SER A 391 -45.91 33.96 -2.05
N ALA A 392 -45.35 35.14 -1.80
CA ALA A 392 -46.12 36.40 -1.78
C ALA A 392 -46.64 36.82 -3.18
N GLU A 393 -46.17 36.17 -4.25
CA GLU A 393 -46.70 36.34 -5.61
C GLU A 393 -48.08 35.70 -5.78
N ARG A 394 -48.33 34.55 -5.12
CA ARG A 394 -49.57 33.77 -5.23
C ARG A 394 -50.47 33.87 -4.00
N ASP A 395 -50.03 34.57 -2.96
CA ASP A 395 -50.65 34.52 -1.63
C ASP A 395 -50.81 33.05 -1.19
N GLN A 396 -51.82 32.72 -0.38
CA GLN A 396 -52.00 31.38 0.17
C GLN A 396 -52.41 30.29 -0.87
N ASP A 397 -52.49 30.59 -2.18
CA ASP A 397 -52.86 29.59 -3.20
C ASP A 397 -51.76 28.53 -3.43
N ASP A 398 -50.49 28.80 -3.09
CA ASP A 398 -49.39 27.83 -3.19
C ASP A 398 -48.86 27.32 -1.83
N ILE A 399 -49.67 27.48 -0.77
CA ILE A 399 -49.31 27.15 0.61
C ILE A 399 -49.08 25.64 0.83
N VAL A 400 -47.92 25.31 1.41
CA VAL A 400 -47.58 23.94 1.83
C VAL A 400 -47.26 23.93 3.32
N TRP A 401 -47.86 22.96 4.02
CA TRP A 401 -47.70 22.76 5.46
C TRP A 401 -46.70 21.64 5.74
N TYR A 402 -45.60 21.98 6.37
CA TYR A 402 -44.52 21.07 6.74
C TYR A 402 -44.57 20.79 8.24
N LYS A 403 -44.79 19.52 8.64
CA LYS A 403 -44.66 19.13 10.05
C LYS A 403 -43.18 19.23 10.45
N VAL A 404 -42.89 19.94 11.53
CA VAL A 404 -41.51 20.13 12.00
C VAL A 404 -41.03 18.86 12.71
N PRO A 405 -39.84 18.31 12.38
CA PRO A 405 -39.22 17.24 13.15
C PRO A 405 -38.71 17.74 14.51
N ALA A 406 -38.54 16.86 15.48
CA ALA A 406 -38.13 17.21 16.86
C ALA A 406 -36.72 17.83 17.00
N ASN A 407 -35.96 17.93 15.91
CA ASN A 407 -34.68 18.65 15.86
C ASN A 407 -34.83 20.12 15.40
N GLY A 408 -36.06 20.58 15.17
CA GLY A 408 -36.38 21.95 14.76
C GLY A 408 -35.97 22.31 13.33
N ARG A 409 -35.66 21.36 12.43
CA ARG A 409 -35.07 21.64 11.11
C ARG A 409 -35.76 20.90 9.95
N LEU A 410 -36.05 21.62 8.86
CA LEU A 410 -36.52 21.04 7.59
C LEU A 410 -36.19 21.91 6.38
N THR A 411 -36.38 21.36 5.18
CA THR A 411 -36.32 22.11 3.91
C THR A 411 -37.72 22.15 3.28
N ALA A 412 -38.29 23.34 3.12
CA ALA A 412 -39.52 23.57 2.38
C ALA A 412 -39.23 23.77 0.89
N LYS A 413 -40.01 23.16 0.00
CA LYS A 413 -39.85 23.32 -1.45
C LYS A 413 -40.19 24.74 -1.90
N TYR A 414 -39.57 25.18 -2.98
CA TYR A 414 -40.07 26.32 -3.77
C TYR A 414 -41.42 25.94 -4.40
N THR A 415 -42.44 26.78 -4.23
CA THR A 415 -43.84 26.54 -4.68
C THR A 415 -44.35 27.58 -5.67
N GLY A 416 -43.76 28.79 -5.66
CA GLY A 416 -44.07 29.90 -6.55
C GLY A 416 -42.93 30.20 -7.53
N SER A 417 -42.77 31.48 -7.91
CA SER A 417 -41.65 31.97 -8.72
C SER A 417 -40.51 32.52 -7.84
N TYR A 418 -39.66 33.37 -8.42
CA TYR A 418 -38.71 34.23 -7.72
C TYR A 418 -39.42 35.43 -7.06
N GLY A 419 -39.02 35.76 -5.84
CA GLY A 419 -39.60 36.82 -5.01
C GLY A 419 -39.67 36.40 -3.54
N THR A 420 -40.46 37.12 -2.76
CA THR A 420 -40.56 36.88 -1.31
C THR A 420 -41.45 35.68 -0.99
N TYR A 421 -40.94 34.79 -0.14
CA TYR A 421 -41.68 33.68 0.47
C TYR A 421 -41.96 34.00 1.94
N LEU A 422 -43.17 33.64 2.37
CA LEU A 422 -43.67 33.81 3.73
C LEU A 422 -43.60 32.48 4.48
N VAL A 423 -43.14 32.53 5.73
CA VAL A 423 -42.99 31.36 6.61
C VAL A 423 -43.66 31.67 7.95
N HIS A 424 -44.83 31.08 8.17
CA HIS A 424 -45.54 31.18 9.45
C HIS A 424 -45.42 29.86 10.23
N THR A 425 -45.24 29.95 11.54
CA THR A 425 -44.98 28.79 12.41
C THR A 425 -46.08 28.63 13.44
N TYR A 426 -46.70 27.44 13.46
CA TYR A 426 -47.89 27.15 14.26
C TYR A 426 -47.66 25.95 15.18
N GLY A 427 -47.87 26.14 16.48
CA GLY A 427 -47.91 25.06 17.47
C GLY A 427 -49.33 24.52 17.65
N VAL A 428 -49.46 23.21 17.85
CA VAL A 428 -50.75 22.57 18.20
C VAL A 428 -50.92 22.56 19.71
N ILE A 429 -51.65 23.54 20.25
CA ILE A 429 -51.88 23.77 21.67
C ILE A 429 -53.32 23.42 22.01
N LYS A 430 -53.56 22.54 23.01
CA LYS A 430 -54.92 22.14 23.45
C LYS A 430 -55.85 21.75 22.27
N GLY A 431 -55.28 21.20 21.20
CA GLY A 431 -55.97 20.78 19.96
C GLY A 431 -56.18 21.86 18.88
N GLN A 432 -55.68 23.09 19.08
CA GLN A 432 -55.83 24.22 18.16
C GLN A 432 -54.47 24.69 17.63
N MET A 433 -54.42 25.19 16.39
CA MET A 433 -53.19 25.75 15.80
C MET A 433 -53.04 27.22 16.20
N VAL A 434 -51.98 27.54 16.95
CA VAL A 434 -51.66 28.90 17.40
C VAL A 434 -50.38 29.36 16.72
N CYS A 435 -50.41 30.55 16.10
CA CYS A 435 -49.23 31.12 15.46
C CYS A 435 -48.23 31.56 16.53
N LEU A 436 -47.01 31.01 16.48
CA LEU A 436 -45.93 31.27 17.43
C LEU A 436 -44.97 32.34 16.91
N SER A 437 -44.78 32.36 15.59
CA SER A 437 -43.80 33.21 14.89
C SER A 437 -44.15 33.35 13.41
N ALA A 438 -43.69 34.42 12.77
CA ALA A 438 -43.84 34.68 11.34
C ALA A 438 -42.59 35.40 10.80
N THR A 439 -42.07 34.94 9.67
CA THR A 439 -40.86 35.47 9.03
C THR A 439 -40.98 35.36 7.50
N SER A 440 -40.00 35.89 6.77
CA SER A 440 -39.99 35.90 5.30
C SER A 440 -38.57 35.88 4.74
N ILE A 441 -38.39 35.24 3.58
CA ILE A 441 -37.12 35.20 2.84
C ILE A 441 -37.35 35.61 1.39
N ASP A 442 -36.43 36.38 0.81
CA ASP A 442 -36.48 36.70 -0.62
C ASP A 442 -35.66 35.69 -1.43
N VAL A 443 -36.26 35.17 -2.50
CA VAL A 443 -35.65 34.29 -3.49
C VAL A 443 -35.40 35.15 -4.74
N PRO A 444 -34.26 35.87 -4.85
CA PRO A 444 -34.03 36.82 -5.93
C PRO A 444 -34.02 36.10 -7.28
N LYS A 445 -34.32 36.81 -8.38
CA LYS A 445 -34.14 36.29 -9.73
C LYS A 445 -32.66 35.98 -9.97
N PRO A 446 -32.30 34.83 -10.56
CA PRO A 446 -30.93 34.42 -10.69
C PRO A 446 -30.19 35.28 -11.72
N SER A 447 -28.95 35.59 -11.40
CA SER A 447 -27.96 36.16 -12.31
C SER A 447 -26.58 35.59 -11.94
N ALA A 448 -25.61 35.72 -12.84
CA ALA A 448 -24.23 35.32 -12.59
C ALA A 448 -23.28 36.35 -13.20
N LYS A 449 -22.00 36.30 -12.80
CA LYS A 449 -20.92 37.02 -13.47
C LYS A 449 -20.09 36.04 -14.31
N ALA A 450 -19.45 36.53 -15.37
CA ALA A 450 -18.46 35.75 -16.10
C ALA A 450 -17.25 36.61 -16.46
N THR A 451 -16.07 36.02 -16.31
CA THR A 451 -14.79 36.55 -16.81
C THR A 451 -14.33 35.64 -17.95
N ILE A 452 -13.80 36.23 -19.03
CA ILE A 452 -13.28 35.49 -20.17
C ILE A 452 -11.78 35.78 -20.30
N THR A 453 -10.96 34.73 -20.34
CA THR A 453 -9.50 34.81 -20.53
C THR A 453 -9.09 34.04 -21.80
N LYS A 454 -8.11 34.57 -22.54
CA LYS A 454 -7.46 33.85 -23.65
C LYS A 454 -6.34 33.00 -23.03
N GLU A 455 -6.52 31.68 -22.99
CA GLU A 455 -5.57 30.76 -22.35
C GLU A 455 -4.43 30.38 -23.30
N SER A 456 -4.71 30.34 -24.61
CA SER A 456 -3.72 30.09 -25.67
C SER A 456 -4.05 30.87 -26.94
N ALA A 457 -3.21 30.75 -27.96
CA ALA A 457 -3.40 31.33 -29.29
C ALA A 457 -4.83 31.19 -29.88
N MET A 458 -5.49 30.06 -29.60
CA MET A 458 -6.83 29.74 -30.13
C MET A 458 -7.78 29.10 -29.10
N THR A 459 -7.59 29.35 -27.80
CA THR A 459 -8.52 28.86 -26.76
C THR A 459 -8.85 29.92 -25.72
N TYR A 460 -10.11 29.89 -25.29
CA TYR A 460 -10.67 30.80 -24.32
C TYR A 460 -11.32 30.05 -23.17
N LYS A 461 -11.22 30.62 -21.97
CA LYS A 461 -11.83 30.11 -20.75
C LYS A 461 -12.86 31.10 -20.23
N VAL A 462 -14.09 30.62 -20.10
CA VAL A 462 -15.18 31.32 -19.43
C VAL A 462 -15.19 30.84 -17.99
N THR A 463 -15.01 31.75 -17.02
CA THR A 463 -15.13 31.46 -15.58
C THR A 463 -16.35 32.20 -15.03
N ILE A 464 -17.31 31.46 -14.50
CA ILE A 464 -18.62 31.92 -14.04
C ILE A 464 -18.66 31.92 -12.50
N THR A 465 -19.04 33.06 -11.92
CA THR A 465 -19.09 33.29 -10.46
C THR A 465 -20.43 33.89 -10.03
N ASP A 466 -20.64 34.02 -8.72
CA ASP A 466 -21.87 34.50 -8.07
C ASP A 466 -23.14 33.69 -8.40
N VAL A 467 -22.98 32.42 -8.80
CA VAL A 467 -24.09 31.51 -9.13
C VAL A 467 -24.94 31.21 -7.89
N PRO A 468 -26.27 31.48 -7.90
CA PRO A 468 -27.13 31.23 -6.75
C PRO A 468 -27.23 29.75 -6.35
N VAL A 469 -27.37 29.48 -5.05
CA VAL A 469 -27.38 28.12 -4.47
C VAL A 469 -28.44 27.18 -5.05
N TYR A 470 -29.56 27.72 -5.54
CA TYR A 470 -30.66 26.98 -6.17
C TYR A 470 -30.44 26.69 -7.68
N ILE A 471 -29.23 26.96 -8.21
CA ILE A 471 -28.79 26.56 -9.56
C ILE A 471 -27.78 25.40 -9.43
N ASP A 472 -28.11 24.23 -9.99
CA ASP A 472 -27.30 23.01 -9.80
C ASP A 472 -26.24 22.76 -10.89
N SER A 473 -26.48 23.26 -12.09
CA SER A 473 -25.72 22.94 -13.28
C SER A 473 -25.76 24.11 -14.26
N ILE A 474 -24.66 24.29 -14.99
CA ILE A 474 -24.43 25.43 -15.88
C ILE A 474 -24.15 24.92 -17.30
N GLN A 475 -24.79 25.57 -18.27
CA GLN A 475 -24.60 25.39 -19.71
C GLN A 475 -24.16 26.72 -20.32
N VAL A 476 -23.12 26.69 -21.14
CA VAL A 476 -22.52 27.87 -21.77
C VAL A 476 -22.54 27.66 -23.29
N PRO A 477 -23.58 28.13 -24.00
CA PRO A 477 -23.52 28.22 -25.45
C PRO A 477 -22.66 29.40 -25.90
N THR A 478 -21.82 29.16 -26.89
CA THR A 478 -21.00 30.17 -27.57
C THR A 478 -21.13 30.05 -29.09
N TRP A 479 -20.99 31.17 -29.81
CA TRP A 479 -21.13 31.26 -31.26
C TRP A 479 -20.54 32.58 -31.80
N THR A 480 -20.23 32.68 -33.09
CA THR A 480 -19.73 33.92 -33.73
C THR A 480 -20.88 34.81 -34.24
N GLU A 481 -20.73 36.14 -34.21
CA GLU A 481 -21.70 37.05 -34.88
C GLU A 481 -21.67 36.90 -36.42
N LYS A 482 -20.66 36.21 -36.97
CA LYS A 482 -20.50 35.89 -38.39
C LYS A 482 -21.27 34.60 -38.70
N GLY A 483 -22.11 34.62 -39.73
CA GLY A 483 -23.03 33.51 -40.03
C GLY A 483 -24.29 33.54 -39.14
N GLY A 484 -24.12 33.65 -37.82
CA GLY A 484 -25.09 34.20 -36.88
C GLY A 484 -25.34 33.34 -35.64
N GLN A 485 -25.63 32.05 -35.84
CA GLN A 485 -25.66 30.97 -34.82
C GLN A 485 -25.44 29.59 -35.49
N ASP A 486 -24.88 29.55 -36.70
CA ASP A 486 -24.65 28.32 -37.47
C ASP A 486 -23.45 27.50 -36.96
N ASP A 487 -22.57 28.12 -36.16
CA ASP A 487 -21.44 27.48 -35.48
C ASP A 487 -21.74 27.11 -34.00
N ILE A 488 -22.96 27.37 -33.49
CA ILE A 488 -23.25 27.38 -32.05
C ILE A 488 -22.92 26.06 -31.34
N GLN A 489 -22.01 26.13 -30.35
CA GLN A 489 -21.60 24.98 -29.53
C GLN A 489 -22.11 25.16 -28.10
N TRP A 490 -22.64 24.08 -27.50
CA TRP A 490 -23.16 24.06 -26.14
C TRP A 490 -22.21 23.31 -25.19
N TYR A 491 -21.54 24.04 -24.32
CA TYR A 491 -20.59 23.46 -23.36
C TYR A 491 -21.22 23.32 -21.97
N LYS A 492 -21.19 22.10 -21.41
CA LYS A 492 -21.49 21.88 -20.00
C LYS A 492 -20.32 22.36 -19.15
N ALA A 493 -20.55 23.28 -18.22
CA ALA A 493 -19.48 23.82 -17.39
C ALA A 493 -19.05 22.87 -16.26
N THR A 494 -17.76 22.82 -15.99
CA THR A 494 -17.15 22.09 -14.87
C THR A 494 -17.22 22.94 -13.61
N LYS A 495 -17.71 22.39 -12.50
CA LYS A 495 -17.71 23.08 -11.20
C LYS A 495 -16.34 22.95 -10.54
N ALA A 496 -15.77 24.08 -10.11
CA ALA A 496 -14.51 24.14 -9.39
C ALA A 496 -14.74 24.02 -7.87
N ALA A 497 -13.66 23.76 -7.12
CA ALA A 497 -13.69 23.53 -5.68
C ALA A 497 -14.07 24.78 -4.84
N ASP A 498 -13.90 25.98 -5.41
CA ASP A 498 -14.34 27.25 -4.83
C ASP A 498 -15.84 27.56 -5.05
N GLY A 499 -16.55 26.69 -5.77
CA GLY A 499 -17.96 26.85 -6.12
C GLY A 499 -18.22 27.60 -7.44
N SER A 500 -17.19 28.15 -8.08
CA SER A 500 -17.28 28.70 -9.44
C SER A 500 -17.52 27.59 -10.48
N TYR A 501 -17.89 27.96 -11.70
CA TYR A 501 -17.98 27.05 -12.83
C TYR A 501 -17.10 27.56 -13.96
N TYR A 502 -16.57 26.67 -14.81
CA TYR A 502 -15.80 27.09 -15.98
C TYR A 502 -16.00 26.21 -17.21
N VAL A 503 -15.76 26.79 -18.37
CA VAL A 503 -15.64 26.14 -19.68
C VAL A 503 -14.33 26.59 -20.31
N ILE A 504 -13.62 25.67 -20.97
CA ILE A 504 -12.56 26.00 -21.92
C ILE A 504 -13.03 25.51 -23.29
N PHE A 505 -12.88 26.33 -24.31
CA PHE A 505 -13.22 26.01 -25.70
C PHE A 505 -12.20 26.59 -26.68
N SER A 506 -12.27 26.18 -27.96
CA SER A 506 -11.35 26.63 -29.00
C SER A 506 -12.06 27.38 -30.12
N GLU A 507 -11.37 28.35 -30.74
CA GLU A 507 -11.81 28.92 -32.03
C GLU A 507 -11.93 27.82 -33.11
N ALA A 508 -11.23 26.68 -32.97
CA ALA A 508 -11.34 25.55 -33.90
C ALA A 508 -12.72 24.85 -33.91
N THR A 509 -13.47 24.90 -32.81
CA THR A 509 -14.88 24.44 -32.76
C THR A 509 -15.86 25.53 -33.23
N HIS A 510 -15.35 26.72 -33.57
CA HIS A 510 -16.06 27.88 -34.09
C HIS A 510 -15.45 28.33 -35.44
N ASN A 511 -15.22 27.34 -36.33
CA ASN A 511 -14.77 27.53 -37.71
C ASN A 511 -13.39 28.23 -37.91
N LEU A 512 -12.61 28.45 -36.84
CA LEU A 512 -11.44 29.35 -36.80
C LEU A 512 -11.78 30.78 -37.24
N GLU A 513 -13.00 31.24 -36.95
CA GLU A 513 -13.46 32.58 -37.28
C GLU A 513 -13.01 33.63 -36.27
N THR A 514 -12.82 34.86 -36.76
CA THR A 514 -12.41 36.03 -35.98
C THR A 514 -13.50 37.10 -35.97
N GLY A 515 -13.43 37.99 -34.97
CA GLY A 515 -14.44 39.00 -34.65
C GLY A 515 -15.19 38.66 -33.37
N THR A 516 -16.44 39.11 -33.27
CA THR A 516 -17.23 39.02 -32.05
C THR A 516 -17.75 37.62 -31.78
N TYR A 517 -17.39 37.06 -30.63
CA TYR A 517 -17.92 35.82 -30.06
C TYR A 517 -18.93 36.15 -28.95
N ASN A 518 -20.12 35.57 -29.04
CA ASN A 518 -21.12 35.61 -27.98
C ASN A 518 -20.92 34.47 -27.00
N VAL A 519 -21.18 34.75 -25.73
CA VAL A 519 -21.13 33.78 -24.62
C VAL A 519 -22.34 34.01 -23.73
N HIS A 520 -23.31 33.10 -23.78
CA HIS A 520 -24.42 33.10 -22.86
C HIS A 520 -24.19 32.07 -21.75
N VAL A 521 -24.80 32.30 -20.59
CA VAL A 521 -24.76 31.38 -19.44
C VAL A 521 -26.18 31.06 -19.03
N TYR A 522 -26.53 29.78 -19.05
CA TYR A 522 -27.80 29.26 -18.58
C TYR A 522 -27.57 28.31 -17.40
N GLY A 523 -28.51 28.24 -16.47
CA GLY A 523 -28.48 27.30 -15.35
C GLY A 523 -29.85 26.69 -15.07
N ASN A 524 -29.87 25.41 -14.73
CA ASN A 524 -31.10 24.74 -14.31
C ASN A 524 -31.48 25.19 -12.89
N SER A 525 -32.69 25.74 -12.73
CA SER A 525 -33.14 26.36 -11.48
C SER A 525 -34.16 25.50 -10.75
N HIS A 526 -33.88 25.16 -9.50
CA HIS A 526 -34.80 24.42 -8.61
C HIS A 526 -36.03 25.23 -8.18
N VAL A 527 -36.04 26.54 -8.41
CA VAL A 527 -37.20 27.40 -8.13
C VAL A 527 -38.28 27.20 -9.20
N THR A 528 -37.91 27.34 -10.48
CA THR A 528 -38.83 27.22 -11.62
C THR A 528 -38.85 25.82 -12.24
N ASN A 529 -37.95 24.93 -11.83
CA ASN A 529 -37.70 23.61 -12.41
C ASN A 529 -37.45 23.68 -13.93
N SER A 530 -36.66 24.69 -14.35
CA SER A 530 -36.38 24.99 -15.76
C SER A 530 -35.01 25.61 -15.99
N LEU A 531 -34.52 25.49 -17.23
CA LEU A 531 -33.28 26.12 -17.69
C LEU A 531 -33.49 27.64 -17.81
N THR A 532 -32.83 28.41 -16.94
CA THR A 532 -32.96 29.87 -16.81
C THR A 532 -31.68 30.56 -17.29
N GLY A 533 -31.81 31.63 -18.07
CA GLY A 533 -30.67 32.46 -18.47
C GLY A 533 -30.15 33.30 -17.29
N LEU A 534 -28.83 33.27 -17.06
CA LEU A 534 -28.15 33.93 -15.94
C LEU A 534 -27.35 35.17 -16.38
N LEU A 535 -26.80 35.13 -17.60
CA LEU A 535 -25.96 36.17 -18.18
C LEU A 535 -25.89 36.01 -19.71
N GLY A 536 -25.74 37.13 -20.42
CA GLY A 536 -25.19 37.18 -21.78
C GLY A 536 -24.02 38.15 -21.83
N THR A 537 -22.92 37.78 -22.46
CA THR A 537 -21.72 38.60 -22.65
C THR A 537 -21.05 38.26 -23.98
N ARG A 538 -19.99 38.99 -24.35
CA ARG A 538 -19.24 38.78 -25.60
C ARG A 538 -17.80 39.26 -25.49
N PHE A 539 -16.95 38.78 -26.39
CA PHE A 539 -15.55 39.18 -26.53
C PHE A 539 -15.13 39.17 -28.00
N GLU A 540 -13.97 39.76 -28.32
CA GLU A 540 -13.39 39.70 -29.66
C GLU A 540 -12.31 38.62 -29.72
N ALA A 541 -12.35 37.78 -30.75
CA ALA A 541 -11.31 36.80 -31.06
C ALA A 541 -10.56 37.17 -32.34
N ASP A 542 -9.25 36.95 -32.34
CA ASP A 542 -8.33 37.56 -33.30
C ASP A 542 -7.34 36.55 -33.94
N TYR A 543 -7.58 35.24 -33.84
CA TYR A 543 -6.69 34.19 -34.34
C TYR A 543 -6.18 34.39 -35.77
N LYS A 544 -4.87 34.18 -35.95
CA LYS A 544 -4.16 34.19 -37.24
C LYS A 544 -3.37 32.90 -37.40
N PHE A 545 -3.16 32.49 -38.65
CA PHE A 545 -2.21 31.43 -38.99
C PHE A 545 -0.82 31.72 -38.38
N ASP A 546 -0.16 30.68 -37.87
CA ASP A 546 1.09 30.73 -37.09
C ASP A 546 1.03 31.40 -35.69
N ASP A 547 -0.14 31.85 -35.19
CA ASP A 547 -0.26 32.24 -33.77
C ASP A 547 -0.02 31.03 -32.82
N VAL A 548 -0.24 29.79 -33.29
CA VAL A 548 0.01 28.56 -32.54
C VAL A 548 1.50 28.21 -32.59
N HIS A 549 2.22 28.41 -31.49
CA HIS A 549 3.61 27.99 -31.39
C HIS A 549 3.74 26.46 -31.31
N VAL A 550 4.61 25.89 -32.15
CA VAL A 550 4.89 24.45 -32.23
C VAL A 550 6.36 24.22 -31.92
N GLU A 551 6.65 23.68 -30.74
CA GLU A 551 8.02 23.36 -30.31
C GLU A 551 8.44 21.99 -30.86
N THR A 552 9.68 21.89 -31.33
CA THR A 552 10.25 20.66 -31.90
C THR A 552 11.62 20.37 -31.31
N SER A 553 11.91 19.09 -31.06
CA SER A 553 13.19 18.65 -30.49
C SER A 553 13.55 17.24 -30.95
N LEU A 554 14.85 16.98 -31.14
CA LEU A 554 15.34 15.63 -31.43
C LEU A 554 15.35 14.81 -30.13
N SER A 555 14.82 13.59 -30.19
CA SER A 555 14.87 12.62 -29.09
C SER A 555 15.47 11.30 -29.56
N GLN A 556 15.73 10.37 -28.64
CA GLN A 556 16.37 9.10 -28.98
C GLN A 556 15.57 8.29 -30.00
N ASN A 557 14.24 8.29 -29.89
CA ASN A 557 13.36 7.38 -30.64
C ASN A 557 12.56 8.11 -31.75
N GLY A 558 12.81 9.41 -31.98
CA GLY A 558 12.03 10.21 -32.92
C GLY A 558 12.14 11.72 -32.69
N ILE A 559 11.40 12.49 -33.48
CA ILE A 559 11.22 13.94 -33.25
C ILE A 559 10.08 14.12 -32.24
N THR A 560 10.33 14.85 -31.16
CA THR A 560 9.32 15.24 -30.19
C THR A 560 8.73 16.59 -30.59
N ILE A 561 7.43 16.63 -30.82
CA ILE A 561 6.63 17.79 -31.24
C ILE A 561 5.67 18.13 -30.09
N SER A 562 5.60 19.42 -29.72
CA SER A 562 4.78 19.91 -28.60
C SER A 562 4.02 21.18 -28.95
N ILE A 563 2.79 21.30 -28.45
CA ILE A 563 1.89 22.47 -28.53
C ILE A 563 1.25 22.72 -27.16
N PRO A 564 0.68 23.91 -26.89
CA PRO A 564 -0.10 24.18 -25.68
C PRO A 564 -1.22 23.14 -25.46
N SER A 565 -1.27 22.56 -24.26
CA SER A 565 -2.15 21.41 -23.95
C SER A 565 -3.63 21.76 -24.02
N GLU A 566 -3.93 23.04 -23.82
CA GLU A 566 -5.24 23.69 -23.84
C GLU A 566 -5.85 23.56 -25.24
N ILE A 567 -5.03 23.64 -26.30
CA ILE A 567 -5.45 23.47 -27.70
C ILE A 567 -5.81 22.00 -27.95
N SER A 568 -4.92 21.06 -27.63
CA SER A 568 -5.13 19.62 -27.86
C SER A 568 -6.20 18.97 -26.98
N SER A 569 -6.59 19.62 -25.88
CA SER A 569 -7.71 19.20 -25.04
C SER A 569 -9.05 19.82 -25.45
N SER A 570 -9.03 20.96 -26.14
CA SER A 570 -10.23 21.66 -26.64
C SER A 570 -10.57 21.37 -28.10
N ALA A 571 -9.63 20.84 -28.88
CA ALA A 571 -9.79 20.54 -30.31
C ALA A 571 -8.99 19.29 -30.72
N THR A 572 -9.44 18.59 -31.77
CA THR A 572 -8.69 17.46 -32.34
C THR A 572 -7.58 17.98 -33.25
N ILE A 573 -6.32 17.78 -32.86
CA ILE A 573 -5.15 18.27 -33.60
C ILE A 573 -4.35 17.11 -34.21
N TYR A 574 -3.77 17.33 -35.39
CA TYR A 574 -2.80 16.44 -36.04
C TYR A 574 -1.54 17.20 -36.47
N HIS A 575 -0.39 16.53 -36.44
CA HIS A 575 0.79 16.94 -37.21
C HIS A 575 0.90 16.07 -38.47
N ALA A 576 1.13 16.70 -39.62
CA ALA A 576 1.66 16.06 -40.82
C ALA A 576 3.19 16.26 -40.84
N VAL A 577 3.94 15.18 -41.00
CA VAL A 577 5.41 15.18 -40.96
C VAL A 577 5.96 14.48 -42.19
N TRP A 578 6.92 15.11 -42.88
CA TRP A 578 7.61 14.58 -44.07
C TRP A 578 9.02 15.14 -44.20
N THR A 579 9.89 14.52 -45.01
CA THR A 579 11.27 14.99 -45.23
C THR A 579 11.41 15.84 -46.48
N GLU A 580 12.37 16.77 -46.46
CA GLU A 580 12.79 17.50 -47.68
C GLU A 580 13.35 16.57 -48.75
N VAL A 581 14.01 15.47 -48.34
CA VAL A 581 14.65 14.49 -49.23
C VAL A 581 13.64 13.73 -50.08
N ASN A 582 12.50 13.32 -49.50
CA ASN A 582 11.46 12.56 -50.18
C ASN A 582 10.26 13.42 -50.62
N GLY A 583 10.25 14.72 -50.30
CA GLY A 583 9.06 15.55 -50.45
C GLY A 583 7.89 14.98 -49.62
N GLN A 584 6.66 15.12 -50.11
CA GLN A 584 5.48 14.60 -49.42
C GLN A 584 5.26 13.08 -49.61
N ASP A 585 6.14 12.37 -50.32
CA ASP A 585 5.97 10.93 -50.59
C ASP A 585 6.19 10.06 -49.34
N ASP A 586 6.87 10.58 -48.30
CA ASP A 586 7.00 9.93 -46.98
C ASP A 586 6.08 10.51 -45.88
N LEU A 587 5.11 11.36 -46.27
CA LEU A 587 4.25 12.10 -45.35
C LEU A 587 3.39 11.19 -44.46
N LYS A 588 3.50 11.40 -43.15
CA LYS A 588 2.74 10.68 -42.12
C LYS A 588 1.95 11.63 -41.23
N TRP A 589 0.76 11.17 -40.83
CA TRP A 589 -0.16 11.90 -39.96
C TRP A 589 -0.12 11.33 -38.54
N TYR A 590 0.08 12.21 -37.56
CA TYR A 590 0.15 11.87 -36.14
C TYR A 590 -0.89 12.68 -35.36
N GLN A 591 -1.79 12.01 -34.66
CA GLN A 591 -2.76 12.68 -33.80
C GLN A 591 -2.07 13.15 -32.51
N VAL A 592 -2.34 14.39 -32.09
CA VAL A 592 -1.80 14.94 -30.85
C VAL A 592 -2.67 14.48 -29.67
N PRO A 593 -2.12 13.86 -28.61
CA PRO A 593 -2.86 13.57 -27.40
C PRO A 593 -3.23 14.85 -26.64
N SER A 594 -4.18 14.78 -25.71
CA SER A 594 -4.67 15.94 -24.94
C SER A 594 -3.63 16.62 -24.04
N ASN A 595 -2.44 16.03 -23.88
CA ASN A 595 -1.29 16.63 -23.20
C ASN A 595 -0.43 17.55 -24.11
N GLY A 596 -0.83 17.75 -25.37
CA GLY A 596 -0.15 18.61 -26.34
C GLY A 596 1.13 18.03 -26.93
N LYS A 597 1.49 16.77 -26.67
CA LYS A 597 2.84 16.26 -26.96
C LYS A 597 2.86 14.87 -27.60
N VAL A 598 3.58 14.73 -28.71
CA VAL A 598 3.81 13.46 -29.41
C VAL A 598 5.26 13.32 -29.83
N THR A 599 5.79 12.09 -29.78
CA THR A 599 7.09 11.74 -30.39
C THR A 599 6.84 10.93 -31.64
N VAL A 600 7.17 11.49 -32.80
CA VAL A 600 7.02 10.83 -34.11
C VAL A 600 8.31 10.08 -34.44
N PRO A 601 8.28 8.76 -34.76
CA PRO A 601 9.48 8.04 -35.15
C PRO A 601 10.16 8.69 -36.36
N TYR A 602 11.48 8.64 -36.44
CA TYR A 602 12.22 9.08 -37.63
C TYR A 602 11.79 8.28 -38.87
N HIS A 603 11.79 8.93 -40.03
CA HIS A 603 11.46 8.31 -41.31
C HIS A 603 12.00 9.13 -42.48
N GLY A 604 12.46 8.45 -43.53
CA GLY A 604 13.16 9.09 -44.64
C GLY A 604 14.68 9.02 -44.43
N ASP A 605 15.36 10.16 -44.56
CA ASP A 605 16.82 10.29 -44.38
C ASP A 605 17.13 11.44 -43.40
N TYR A 606 18.40 11.76 -43.22
CA TYR A 606 18.91 12.98 -42.59
C TYR A 606 18.59 14.22 -43.44
N GLY A 607 18.35 15.36 -42.79
CA GLY A 607 18.00 16.63 -43.44
C GLY A 607 16.83 17.34 -42.74
N MET A 608 16.16 18.25 -43.44
CA MET A 608 15.01 18.97 -42.90
C MET A 608 13.76 18.08 -42.87
N TYR A 609 13.08 18.04 -41.72
CA TYR A 609 11.75 17.46 -41.53
C TYR A 609 10.76 18.62 -41.42
N PHE A 610 9.79 18.67 -42.34
CA PHE A 610 8.69 19.63 -42.31
C PHE A 610 7.57 19.11 -41.42
N ILE A 611 6.99 20.00 -40.60
CA ILE A 611 5.98 19.70 -39.60
C ILE A 611 4.86 20.73 -39.74
N HIS A 612 3.76 20.34 -40.37
CA HIS A 612 2.56 21.17 -40.47
C HIS A 612 1.52 20.70 -39.47
N THR A 613 0.94 21.63 -38.71
CA THR A 613 -0.03 21.34 -37.65
C THR A 613 -1.43 21.74 -38.10
N TYR A 614 -2.40 20.86 -37.90
CA TYR A 614 -3.77 20.99 -38.39
C TYR A 614 -4.79 20.78 -37.27
N ALA A 615 -5.78 21.67 -37.18
CA ALA A 615 -7.00 21.42 -36.41
C ALA A 615 -8.05 20.73 -37.28
N VAL A 616 -8.87 19.86 -36.69
CA VAL A 616 -10.09 19.35 -37.35
C VAL A 616 -11.23 20.35 -37.16
N VAL A 617 -11.66 20.96 -38.26
CA VAL A 617 -12.74 21.95 -38.34
C VAL A 617 -13.79 21.42 -39.32
N ASN A 618 -15.04 21.24 -38.88
CA ASN A 618 -16.12 20.62 -39.66
C ASN A 618 -15.72 19.28 -40.35
N GLY A 619 -14.92 18.47 -39.66
CA GLY A 619 -14.38 17.19 -40.17
C GLY A 619 -13.22 17.33 -41.16
N GLN A 620 -12.88 18.55 -41.61
CA GLN A 620 -11.75 18.82 -42.51
C GLN A 620 -10.51 19.22 -41.70
N LYS A 621 -9.31 18.98 -42.24
CA LYS A 621 -8.05 19.39 -41.58
C LYS A 621 -7.62 20.77 -42.08
N THR A 622 -7.77 21.79 -41.25
CA THR A 622 -7.31 23.16 -41.54
C THR A 622 -5.92 23.37 -40.95
N CYS A 623 -4.96 23.85 -41.76
CA CYS A 623 -3.59 24.11 -41.29
C CYS A 623 -3.59 25.34 -40.38
N ILE A 624 -2.97 25.23 -39.20
CA ILE A 624 -2.99 26.26 -38.15
C ILE A 624 -1.59 26.79 -37.78
N SER A 625 -0.53 26.03 -38.09
CA SER A 625 0.87 26.46 -38.03
C SER A 625 1.76 25.58 -38.90
N ALA A 626 2.87 26.12 -39.43
CA ALA A 626 3.92 25.37 -40.11
C ALA A 626 5.31 25.62 -39.50
N THR A 627 6.07 24.55 -39.27
CA THR A 627 7.45 24.59 -38.75
C THR A 627 8.30 23.47 -39.35
N GLY A 628 9.56 23.37 -38.95
CA GLY A 628 10.45 22.28 -39.35
C GLY A 628 11.67 22.15 -38.45
N ILE A 629 12.30 20.98 -38.47
CA ILE A 629 13.50 20.67 -37.69
C ILE A 629 14.53 19.93 -38.54
N ASN A 630 15.79 20.34 -38.46
CA ASN A 630 16.89 19.68 -39.14
C ASN A 630 17.41 18.50 -38.32
N VAL A 631 17.50 17.32 -38.93
CA VAL A 631 18.18 16.13 -38.40
C VAL A 631 19.54 16.03 -39.11
N PRO A 632 20.62 16.65 -38.57
CA PRO A 632 21.94 16.62 -39.18
C PRO A 632 22.51 15.20 -39.17
N LYS A 633 23.47 14.91 -40.08
CA LYS A 633 24.25 13.66 -40.06
C LYS A 633 25.21 13.62 -38.85
N PRO A 634 25.67 12.44 -38.39
CA PRO A 634 26.53 12.34 -37.22
C PRO A 634 27.93 12.93 -37.44
N GLU A 635 28.26 14.01 -36.73
CA GLU A 635 29.61 14.61 -36.70
C GLU A 635 30.33 14.25 -35.39
N ILE A 636 30.59 12.96 -35.17
CA ILE A 636 31.22 12.48 -33.94
C ILE A 636 32.71 12.86 -33.88
N LYS A 637 33.25 12.96 -32.65
CA LYS A 637 34.69 13.15 -32.41
C LYS A 637 35.24 12.02 -31.56
N ALA A 638 36.11 11.20 -32.14
CA ALA A 638 36.87 10.19 -31.44
C ALA A 638 38.22 10.72 -30.94
N THR A 639 38.63 10.32 -29.74
CA THR A 639 39.97 10.55 -29.16
C THR A 639 40.52 9.22 -28.69
N ILE A 640 41.76 8.90 -29.05
CA ILE A 640 42.47 7.69 -28.57
C ILE A 640 43.57 8.13 -27.63
N THR A 641 43.62 7.51 -26.45
CA THR A 641 44.60 7.78 -25.40
C THR A 641 45.23 6.46 -24.98
N LYS A 642 46.56 6.37 -25.10
CA LYS A 642 47.35 5.29 -24.52
C LYS A 642 47.49 5.56 -23.01
N GLU A 643 46.74 4.83 -22.18
CA GLU A 643 46.77 5.00 -20.72
C GLU A 643 47.95 4.24 -20.09
N SER A 644 48.34 3.10 -20.68
CA SER A 644 49.58 2.38 -20.38
C SER A 644 50.11 1.66 -21.63
N GLU A 645 51.22 0.93 -21.51
CA GLU A 645 51.71 0.06 -22.60
C GLU A 645 50.79 -1.16 -22.88
N VAL A 646 49.80 -1.41 -22.01
CA VAL A 646 48.85 -2.54 -22.09
C VAL A 646 47.37 -2.11 -21.94
N SER A 647 47.07 -0.81 -21.91
CA SER A 647 45.72 -0.25 -21.85
C SER A 647 45.57 0.94 -22.79
N VAL A 648 44.60 0.86 -23.69
CA VAL A 648 44.20 1.94 -24.60
C VAL A 648 42.75 2.30 -24.38
N LYS A 649 42.50 3.59 -24.25
CA LYS A 649 41.18 4.19 -24.12
C LYS A 649 40.76 4.91 -25.37
N VAL A 650 39.59 4.57 -25.89
CA VAL A 650 38.91 5.27 -26.99
C VAL A 650 37.71 6.00 -26.40
N THR A 651 37.64 7.31 -26.58
CA THR A 651 36.54 8.17 -26.12
C THR A 651 35.86 8.80 -27.32
N VAL A 652 34.59 8.50 -27.53
CA VAL A 652 33.75 9.05 -28.60
C VAL A 652 32.80 10.09 -28.02
N SER A 653 32.80 11.28 -28.61
CA SER A 653 32.09 12.48 -28.14
C SER A 653 31.31 13.13 -29.29
N ASN A 654 30.44 14.10 -28.97
CA ASN A 654 29.50 14.70 -29.92
C ASN A 654 28.58 13.66 -30.61
N VAL A 655 28.16 12.62 -29.87
CA VAL A 655 27.29 11.57 -30.39
C VAL A 655 25.83 12.07 -30.39
N PRO A 656 25.14 12.14 -31.55
CA PRO A 656 23.76 12.60 -31.62
C PRO A 656 22.80 11.72 -30.83
N VAL A 657 21.71 12.31 -30.34
CA VAL A 657 20.72 11.61 -29.48
C VAL A 657 20.08 10.38 -30.14
N TYR A 658 19.94 10.37 -31.47
CA TYR A 658 19.37 9.28 -32.26
C TYR A 658 20.38 8.14 -32.56
N ILE A 659 21.64 8.26 -32.12
CA ILE A 659 22.62 7.15 -32.14
C ILE A 659 22.54 6.44 -30.78
N THR A 660 21.94 5.24 -30.77
CA THR A 660 21.60 4.54 -29.52
C THR A 660 22.75 3.75 -28.90
N GLY A 661 23.74 3.36 -29.68
CA GLY A 661 24.91 2.61 -29.23
C GLY A 661 26.12 2.86 -30.12
N ILE A 662 27.33 2.67 -29.58
CA ILE A 662 28.59 2.80 -30.30
C ILE A 662 29.34 1.47 -30.22
N THR A 663 29.73 0.93 -31.37
CA THR A 663 30.51 -0.31 -31.48
C THR A 663 31.82 -0.01 -32.19
N ILE A 664 32.92 -0.55 -31.67
CA ILE A 664 34.28 -0.21 -32.08
C ILE A 664 35.01 -1.53 -32.43
N PRO A 665 35.16 -1.88 -33.71
CA PRO A 665 36.13 -2.90 -34.13
C PRO A 665 37.57 -2.40 -33.92
N VAL A 666 38.40 -3.29 -33.38
CA VAL A 666 39.84 -3.12 -33.20
C VAL A 666 40.55 -4.35 -33.75
N TRP A 667 41.67 -4.16 -34.45
CA TRP A 667 42.56 -5.22 -34.94
C TRP A 667 44.00 -4.69 -35.07
N THR A 668 45.01 -5.56 -35.07
CA THR A 668 46.40 -5.16 -35.36
C THR A 668 46.76 -5.39 -36.83
N GLU A 669 47.74 -4.64 -37.34
CA GLU A 669 48.29 -4.89 -38.68
C GLU A 669 49.31 -6.04 -38.71
N ALA A 670 49.68 -6.61 -37.57
CA ALA A 670 50.38 -7.89 -37.55
C ALA A 670 49.38 -8.98 -37.97
N ASN A 671 49.80 -9.87 -38.89
CA ASN A 671 49.03 -10.99 -39.43
C ASN A 671 47.75 -10.64 -40.23
N GLY A 672 47.05 -9.53 -39.93
CA GLY A 672 46.25 -8.74 -40.87
C GLY A 672 44.90 -8.25 -40.32
N GLN A 673 44.01 -9.18 -39.98
CA GLN A 673 42.71 -8.96 -39.30
C GLN A 673 42.26 -10.22 -38.54
N ASP A 674 43.16 -11.18 -38.28
CA ASP A 674 42.86 -12.45 -37.61
C ASP A 674 42.62 -12.30 -36.11
N ASP A 675 43.01 -11.17 -35.52
CA ASP A 675 42.74 -10.77 -34.14
C ASP A 675 41.46 -9.90 -33.98
N LEU A 676 40.78 -9.55 -35.09
CA LEU A 676 39.68 -8.56 -35.15
C LEU A 676 38.58 -8.82 -34.12
N LYS A 677 38.35 -7.82 -33.24
CA LYS A 677 37.33 -7.87 -32.19
C LYS A 677 36.45 -6.63 -32.18
N TRP A 678 35.14 -6.87 -32.11
CA TRP A 678 34.12 -5.84 -32.02
C TRP A 678 33.74 -5.61 -30.56
N TYR A 679 34.05 -4.42 -30.05
CA TYR A 679 33.75 -4.02 -28.69
C TYR A 679 32.54 -3.09 -28.63
N GLN A 680 31.67 -3.26 -27.64
CA GLN A 680 30.64 -2.25 -27.33
C GLN A 680 31.24 -1.20 -26.40
N ALA A 681 31.11 0.08 -26.77
CA ALA A 681 31.59 1.18 -25.94
C ALA A 681 30.52 1.57 -24.88
N THR A 682 30.95 1.79 -23.64
CA THR A 682 30.07 2.11 -22.53
C THR A 682 29.68 3.59 -22.55
N LYS A 683 28.38 3.88 -22.63
CA LYS A 683 27.87 5.25 -22.53
C LYS A 683 28.10 5.82 -21.13
N GLN A 684 28.66 7.02 -21.06
CA GLN A 684 28.92 7.77 -19.84
C GLN A 684 27.78 8.74 -19.54
N SER A 685 27.75 9.30 -18.32
CA SER A 685 26.72 10.25 -17.88
C SER A 685 26.77 11.60 -18.59
N ASP A 686 27.90 11.98 -19.18
CA ASP A 686 28.07 13.18 -20.01
C ASP A 686 27.66 12.97 -21.49
N GLY A 687 27.18 11.77 -21.84
CA GLY A 687 26.79 11.39 -23.20
C GLY A 687 27.92 10.90 -24.09
N THR A 688 29.19 10.92 -23.64
CA THR A 688 30.29 10.27 -24.34
C THR A 688 30.16 8.74 -24.29
N TYR A 689 30.87 8.04 -25.18
CA TYR A 689 31.00 6.58 -25.17
C TYR A 689 32.47 6.22 -25.02
N VAL A 690 32.80 5.33 -24.07
CA VAL A 690 34.17 4.96 -23.73
C VAL A 690 34.39 3.46 -23.91
N LEU A 691 35.45 3.10 -24.62
CA LEU A 691 36.02 1.75 -24.63
C LEU A 691 37.42 1.82 -24.00
N ASN A 692 37.70 0.92 -23.07
CA ASN A 692 39.06 0.57 -22.68
C ASN A 692 39.32 -0.85 -23.19
N PHE A 693 40.37 -1.05 -23.99
CA PHE A 693 40.80 -2.37 -24.46
C PHE A 693 42.28 -2.60 -24.15
N SER A 694 42.69 -3.87 -24.10
CA SER A 694 44.07 -4.27 -23.83
C SER A 694 44.65 -5.08 -24.98
N PRO A 695 45.91 -4.88 -25.37
CA PRO A 695 46.66 -5.79 -26.23
C PRO A 695 46.65 -7.25 -25.79
N LYS A 696 46.40 -7.55 -24.51
CA LYS A 696 46.18 -8.92 -24.03
C LYS A 696 45.04 -9.64 -24.77
N GLN A 697 44.04 -8.88 -25.21
CA GLN A 697 42.91 -9.37 -26.00
C GLN A 697 43.29 -9.56 -27.48
N HIS A 698 44.42 -8.99 -27.92
CA HIS A 698 44.96 -8.99 -29.29
C HIS A 698 46.35 -9.68 -29.29
N ASN A 699 46.44 -10.84 -28.63
CA ASN A 699 47.62 -11.71 -28.54
C ASN A 699 48.92 -11.05 -28.02
N PHE A 700 48.87 -9.83 -27.48
CA PHE A 700 50.01 -8.93 -27.28
C PHE A 700 50.85 -8.68 -28.54
N GLU A 701 50.22 -8.57 -29.72
CA GLU A 701 50.93 -8.21 -30.95
C GLU A 701 51.43 -6.75 -30.92
N SER A 702 52.65 -6.54 -31.41
CA SER A 702 53.26 -5.21 -31.56
C SER A 702 53.06 -4.70 -32.98
N GLY A 703 52.63 -3.45 -33.12
CA GLY A 703 52.31 -2.83 -34.41
C GLY A 703 51.28 -1.72 -34.30
N HIS A 704 50.69 -1.39 -35.45
CA HIS A 704 49.58 -0.44 -35.54
C HIS A 704 48.25 -1.11 -35.22
N TYR A 705 47.48 -0.52 -34.31
CA TYR A 705 46.13 -0.96 -33.94
C TYR A 705 45.12 -0.07 -34.66
N ASN A 706 44.43 -0.64 -35.65
CA ASN A 706 43.36 0.02 -36.36
C ASN A 706 42.11 0.08 -35.49
N ILE A 707 41.44 1.24 -35.47
CA ILE A 707 40.26 1.51 -34.62
C ILE A 707 39.23 2.29 -35.45
N HIS A 708 38.08 1.69 -35.75
CA HIS A 708 36.97 2.38 -36.42
C HIS A 708 35.77 2.54 -35.47
N ILE A 709 34.94 3.56 -35.70
CA ILE A 709 33.77 3.88 -34.88
C ILE A 709 32.51 3.64 -35.70
N TYR A 710 31.65 2.74 -35.23
CA TYR A 710 30.31 2.50 -35.77
C TYR A 710 29.24 2.87 -34.75
N GLY A 711 28.05 3.23 -35.21
CA GLY A 711 26.93 3.60 -34.34
C GLY A 711 25.59 3.05 -34.81
N GLN A 712 24.78 2.58 -33.88
CA GLN A 712 23.43 2.10 -34.17
C GLN A 712 22.49 3.30 -34.33
N SER A 713 22.05 3.55 -35.56
CA SER A 713 21.23 4.70 -35.94
C SER A 713 19.74 4.40 -35.87
N GLN A 714 18.97 5.35 -35.33
CA GLN A 714 17.50 5.32 -35.36
C GLN A 714 16.91 6.01 -36.61
N ILE A 715 17.75 6.56 -37.51
CA ILE A 715 17.31 7.14 -38.80
C ILE A 715 17.27 6.04 -39.88
N SER A 716 18.39 5.35 -40.09
CA SER A 716 18.50 4.25 -41.06
C SER A 716 18.09 2.88 -40.49
N HIS A 717 17.82 2.81 -39.18
CA HIS A 717 17.64 1.58 -38.42
C HIS A 717 18.81 0.57 -38.55
N SER A 718 20.01 1.05 -38.88
CA SER A 718 21.18 0.22 -39.22
C SER A 718 22.44 0.62 -38.42
N LEU A 719 23.51 -0.18 -38.58
CA LEU A 719 24.82 0.11 -38.02
C LEU A 719 25.63 0.95 -39.01
N GLU A 720 25.76 2.25 -38.75
CA GLU A 720 26.44 3.22 -39.61
C GLU A 720 27.92 3.35 -39.23
N GLY A 721 28.82 3.45 -40.20
CA GLY A 721 30.22 3.80 -39.98
C GLY A 721 30.36 5.31 -39.77
N LEU A 722 30.68 5.74 -38.55
CA LEU A 722 30.68 7.16 -38.16
C LEU A 722 32.05 7.82 -38.33
N SER A 723 33.14 7.08 -38.12
CA SER A 723 34.51 7.59 -38.30
C SER A 723 35.55 6.48 -38.38
N SER A 724 36.47 6.57 -39.34
CA SER A 724 37.77 5.91 -39.27
C SER A 724 38.73 6.78 -38.46
N THR A 725 39.37 6.24 -37.42
CA THR A 725 40.40 6.98 -36.66
C THR A 725 41.80 6.78 -37.28
N GLY A 726 42.80 7.47 -36.74
CA GLY A 726 44.22 7.24 -37.09
C GLY A 726 44.91 6.13 -36.29
N GLY A 727 44.16 5.25 -35.59
CA GLY A 727 44.69 4.12 -34.83
C GLY A 727 45.65 4.49 -33.68
N VAL A 728 46.48 3.54 -33.26
CA VAL A 728 47.55 3.74 -32.26
C VAL A 728 48.67 2.69 -32.40
N ASP A 729 49.93 3.11 -32.25
CA ASP A 729 51.09 2.20 -32.27
C ASP A 729 51.44 1.68 -30.86
N LEU A 730 51.55 0.36 -30.70
CA LEU A 730 51.85 -0.30 -29.42
C LEU A 730 53.08 -1.24 -29.54
N ALA A 731 53.96 -1.19 -28.53
CA ALA A 731 55.24 -1.92 -28.49
C ALA A 731 55.24 -2.99 -27.37
N THR A 732 54.18 -3.79 -27.37
CA THR A 732 53.77 -4.78 -26.36
C THR A 732 54.84 -5.76 -25.90
N GLU A 733 55.70 -6.27 -26.80
CA GLU A 733 56.62 -7.40 -26.55
C GLU A 733 57.51 -7.18 -25.32
N LYS A 734 57.88 -5.93 -25.03
CA LYS A 734 58.78 -5.55 -23.93
C LYS A 734 58.10 -5.57 -22.54
N TYR A 735 56.78 -5.72 -22.51
CA TYR A 735 55.96 -5.59 -21.31
C TYR A 735 55.23 -6.88 -20.94
N VAL A 736 55.29 -7.92 -21.80
CA VAL A 736 54.74 -9.23 -21.50
C VAL A 736 55.58 -9.94 -20.44
N VAL A 737 54.94 -10.46 -19.40
CA VAL A 737 55.58 -11.21 -18.30
C VAL A 737 55.00 -12.62 -18.15
N GLU A 738 55.76 -13.52 -17.54
CA GLU A 738 55.27 -14.84 -17.15
C GLU A 738 54.19 -14.75 -16.05
N PRO A 739 53.20 -15.66 -16.02
CA PRO A 739 52.24 -15.75 -14.93
C PRO A 739 52.93 -16.14 -13.61
N THR A 740 52.32 -15.76 -12.49
CA THR A 740 52.82 -16.11 -11.16
C THR A 740 52.54 -17.59 -10.87
N VAL A 741 53.58 -18.42 -10.81
CA VAL A 741 53.50 -19.85 -10.47
C VAL A 741 54.05 -20.08 -9.06
N THR A 742 53.27 -20.73 -8.20
CA THR A 742 53.61 -20.94 -6.77
C THR A 742 53.10 -22.28 -6.25
N VAL A 743 53.72 -22.80 -5.18
CA VAL A 743 53.12 -23.84 -4.33
C VAL A 743 52.57 -23.19 -3.05
N GLN A 744 51.42 -23.68 -2.62
CA GLN A 744 50.66 -23.26 -1.46
C GLN A 744 50.16 -24.52 -0.72
N ASN A 745 49.74 -24.36 0.55
CA ASN A 745 49.07 -25.40 1.34
C ASN A 745 49.73 -26.80 1.23
N HIS A 746 51.05 -26.85 1.40
CA HIS A 746 51.79 -28.11 1.47
C HIS A 746 51.57 -28.76 2.83
N ASP A 747 50.79 -29.84 2.85
CA ASP A 747 50.61 -30.72 4.01
C ASP A 747 51.31 -32.05 3.74
N ALA A 748 52.50 -32.19 4.32
CA ALA A 748 53.30 -33.40 4.23
C ALA A 748 52.61 -34.64 4.86
N ASN A 749 51.74 -34.46 5.85
CA ASN A 749 51.16 -35.57 6.63
C ASN A 749 49.79 -36.00 6.07
N GLY A 750 48.99 -35.06 5.55
CA GLY A 750 47.83 -35.33 4.71
C GLY A 750 48.18 -35.73 3.27
N GLY A 751 49.45 -35.61 2.88
CA GLY A 751 49.97 -36.07 1.59
C GLY A 751 49.53 -35.19 0.41
N THR A 752 49.43 -33.87 0.60
CA THR A 752 48.97 -32.95 -0.45
C THR A 752 49.80 -31.67 -0.56
N LEU A 753 49.79 -31.08 -1.75
CA LEU A 753 50.19 -29.70 -1.98
C LEU A 753 49.35 -29.06 -3.09
N LYS A 754 49.19 -27.75 -3.04
CA LYS A 754 48.41 -26.98 -4.02
C LYS A 754 49.34 -26.14 -4.88
N VAL A 755 49.42 -26.43 -6.17
CA VAL A 755 50.07 -25.56 -7.16
C VAL A 755 49.05 -24.50 -7.60
N ARG A 756 49.42 -23.22 -7.50
CA ARG A 756 48.60 -22.08 -7.95
C ARG A 756 49.34 -21.29 -9.02
N ILE A 757 48.70 -21.12 -10.16
CA ILE A 757 49.13 -20.34 -11.31
C ILE A 757 48.16 -19.16 -11.41
N ALA A 758 48.66 -17.95 -11.62
CA ALA A 758 47.82 -16.76 -11.77
C ALA A 758 48.37 -15.80 -12.82
N GLU A 759 47.48 -15.34 -13.69
CA GLU A 759 47.73 -14.28 -14.65
C GLU A 759 47.93 -12.90 -13.99
N SER A 760 48.42 -11.96 -14.78
CA SER A 760 48.37 -10.52 -14.50
C SER A 760 47.85 -9.76 -15.74
N GLU A 761 47.67 -8.44 -15.61
CA GLU A 761 47.40 -7.54 -16.74
C GLU A 761 48.47 -7.69 -17.86
N ASN A 762 49.72 -7.95 -17.46
CA ASN A 762 50.88 -8.07 -18.34
C ASN A 762 51.20 -9.52 -18.78
N SER A 763 50.50 -10.54 -18.30
CA SER A 763 50.77 -11.93 -18.70
C SER A 763 49.84 -12.39 -19.80
N LYS A 764 50.35 -13.27 -20.68
CA LYS A 764 49.53 -14.00 -21.65
C LYS A 764 48.36 -14.74 -20.98
N THR A 765 47.27 -14.87 -21.71
CA THR A 765 46.05 -15.57 -21.26
C THR A 765 46.30 -17.08 -21.29
N ILE A 766 45.99 -17.77 -20.19
CA ILE A 766 46.21 -19.20 -20.01
C ILE A 766 45.15 -19.99 -20.80
N LYS A 767 45.59 -21.09 -21.41
CA LYS A 767 44.77 -22.05 -22.17
C LYS A 767 44.72 -23.42 -21.49
N LEU A 768 45.83 -23.84 -20.87
CA LEU A 768 45.94 -25.10 -20.13
C LEU A 768 47.10 -25.03 -19.12
N VAL A 769 47.00 -25.76 -18.00
CA VAL A 769 48.14 -26.04 -17.12
C VAL A 769 48.35 -27.54 -16.97
N ARG A 770 49.61 -27.96 -17.03
CA ARG A 770 50.08 -29.34 -16.82
C ARG A 770 51.14 -29.35 -15.72
N VAL A 771 50.89 -30.09 -14.65
CA VAL A 771 51.81 -30.26 -13.50
C VAL A 771 52.31 -31.70 -13.47
N ALA A 772 53.63 -31.87 -13.47
CA ALA A 772 54.29 -33.16 -13.25
C ALA A 772 54.78 -33.24 -11.81
N ALA A 773 54.47 -34.34 -11.12
CA ALA A 773 55.03 -34.65 -9.80
C ALA A 773 55.58 -36.08 -9.74
N TRP A 774 56.74 -36.28 -9.10
CA TRP A 774 57.36 -37.58 -8.87
C TRP A 774 58.35 -37.51 -7.70
N SER A 775 58.56 -38.61 -6.98
CA SER A 775 59.60 -38.72 -5.94
C SER A 775 60.69 -39.74 -6.26
N GLU A 776 60.41 -40.73 -7.12
CA GLU A 776 61.38 -41.76 -7.47
C GLU A 776 62.43 -41.27 -8.45
N SER A 777 63.69 -41.67 -8.21
CA SER A 777 64.87 -41.23 -8.98
C SER A 777 64.82 -41.57 -10.48
N ASN A 778 64.04 -42.59 -10.85
CA ASN A 778 63.79 -43.04 -12.22
C ASN A 778 62.43 -42.56 -12.78
N GLN A 779 61.75 -41.64 -12.09
CA GLN A 779 60.40 -41.15 -12.40
C GLN A 779 59.31 -42.25 -12.45
N SER A 780 59.53 -43.42 -11.84
CA SER A 780 58.56 -44.54 -11.91
C SER A 780 57.21 -44.27 -11.23
N ASN A 781 57.13 -43.32 -10.29
CA ASN A 781 55.88 -42.84 -9.71
C ASN A 781 55.41 -41.47 -10.26
N LEU A 782 55.85 -41.09 -11.48
CA LEU A 782 55.44 -39.84 -12.13
C LEU A 782 53.94 -39.81 -12.41
N HIS A 783 53.27 -38.76 -11.91
CA HIS A 783 51.88 -38.45 -12.25
C HIS A 783 51.80 -37.07 -12.92
N TRP A 784 50.96 -36.99 -13.95
CA TRP A 784 50.64 -35.74 -14.65
C TRP A 784 49.23 -35.28 -14.29
N TYR A 785 49.15 -34.16 -13.61
CA TYR A 785 47.90 -33.45 -13.33
C TYR A 785 47.68 -32.42 -14.43
N THR A 786 46.52 -32.40 -15.06
CA THR A 786 46.19 -31.45 -16.15
C THR A 786 44.87 -30.76 -15.82
N SER A 787 44.80 -29.44 -16.01
CA SER A 787 43.58 -28.67 -15.78
C SER A 787 43.46 -27.52 -16.78
N SER A 788 42.27 -27.39 -17.35
CA SER A 788 41.79 -26.25 -18.14
C SER A 788 40.83 -25.36 -17.34
N ASP A 789 40.74 -25.59 -16.02
CA ASP A 789 39.74 -24.99 -15.13
C ASP A 789 40.27 -23.64 -14.63
N ILE A 790 40.18 -22.65 -15.52
CA ILE A 790 40.68 -21.29 -15.30
C ILE A 790 39.53 -20.43 -14.75
N HIS A 791 39.71 -19.91 -13.54
CA HIS A 791 38.77 -19.00 -12.89
C HIS A 791 39.47 -17.67 -12.59
N ASP A 792 38.98 -16.57 -13.16
CA ASP A 792 39.53 -15.21 -12.99
C ASP A 792 41.05 -15.12 -13.26
N GLY A 793 41.52 -15.82 -14.30
CA GLY A 793 42.94 -15.92 -14.65
C GLY A 793 43.79 -16.78 -13.70
N VAL A 794 43.16 -17.55 -12.80
CA VAL A 794 43.81 -18.43 -11.83
C VAL A 794 43.52 -19.89 -12.14
N VAL A 795 44.55 -20.72 -12.15
CA VAL A 795 44.44 -22.18 -12.22
C VAL A 795 45.02 -22.78 -10.94
N THR A 796 44.34 -23.78 -10.38
CA THR A 796 44.71 -24.42 -9.11
C THR A 796 44.73 -25.93 -9.26
N VAL A 797 45.90 -26.55 -9.08
CA VAL A 797 46.11 -27.99 -9.24
C VAL A 797 46.52 -28.58 -7.89
N MET A 798 45.79 -29.60 -7.41
CA MET A 798 46.13 -30.33 -6.20
C MET A 798 46.95 -31.57 -6.55
N VAL A 799 48.22 -31.59 -6.14
CA VAL A 799 49.06 -32.79 -6.15
C VAL A 799 48.77 -33.58 -4.87
N ASN A 800 48.60 -34.90 -4.99
CA ASN A 800 48.16 -35.76 -3.90
C ASN A 800 48.87 -37.12 -3.93
N GLU A 801 49.53 -37.49 -2.83
CA GLU A 801 50.33 -38.71 -2.64
C GLU A 801 49.54 -40.00 -2.93
N LYS A 802 48.20 -39.97 -2.80
CA LYS A 802 47.30 -41.05 -3.21
C LYS A 802 47.46 -41.43 -4.69
N ASN A 803 47.70 -40.46 -5.57
CA ASN A 803 47.91 -40.68 -7.00
C ASN A 803 49.32 -41.24 -7.31
N HIS A 804 50.16 -41.37 -6.28
CA HIS A 804 51.50 -41.93 -6.27
C HIS A 804 51.58 -43.11 -5.27
N ASP A 805 50.46 -43.83 -5.10
CA ASP A 805 50.30 -45.04 -4.26
C ASP A 805 50.59 -44.92 -2.75
N TYR A 806 50.73 -43.70 -2.23
CA TYR A 806 51.26 -43.37 -0.89
C TYR A 806 52.76 -43.69 -0.74
N ILE A 807 53.54 -43.51 -1.81
CA ILE A 807 55.00 -43.59 -1.79
C ILE A 807 55.57 -42.35 -1.08
N LYS A 808 56.04 -42.53 0.16
CA LYS A 808 56.55 -41.44 1.01
C LYS A 808 57.91 -40.94 0.56
N GLY A 809 57.97 -39.88 -0.26
CA GLY A 809 59.23 -39.27 -0.74
C GLY A 809 59.21 -37.75 -0.84
N ASP A 810 60.33 -37.19 -1.32
CA ASP A 810 60.45 -35.78 -1.71
C ASP A 810 59.99 -35.61 -3.16
N TYR A 811 58.80 -35.04 -3.36
CA TYR A 811 58.19 -34.90 -4.68
C TYR A 811 58.72 -33.68 -5.42
N THR A 812 59.46 -33.89 -6.51
CA THR A 812 59.81 -32.83 -7.47
C THR A 812 58.55 -32.38 -8.20
N VAL A 813 58.31 -31.07 -8.30
CA VAL A 813 57.12 -30.49 -8.94
C VAL A 813 57.54 -29.55 -10.08
N HIS A 814 57.17 -29.91 -11.30
CA HIS A 814 57.31 -29.08 -12.50
C HIS A 814 55.93 -28.64 -13.02
N VAL A 815 55.84 -27.43 -13.57
CA VAL A 815 54.63 -26.86 -14.16
C VAL A 815 54.91 -26.42 -15.58
N TYR A 816 53.96 -26.66 -16.48
CA TYR A 816 53.94 -26.17 -17.85
C TYR A 816 52.62 -25.44 -18.06
N VAL A 817 52.71 -24.20 -18.54
CA VAL A 817 51.56 -23.33 -18.81
C VAL A 817 51.50 -23.13 -20.32
N ASP A 818 50.41 -23.57 -20.93
CA ASP A 818 50.12 -23.35 -22.35
C ASP A 818 49.18 -22.15 -22.48
N PHE A 819 49.48 -21.25 -23.41
CA PHE A 819 48.76 -19.98 -23.60
C PHE A 819 47.84 -19.99 -24.83
N THR A 820 46.94 -19.01 -24.93
CA THR A 820 45.98 -18.90 -26.04
C THR A 820 46.62 -18.65 -27.41
N ASP A 821 47.80 -18.02 -27.44
CA ASP A 821 48.64 -17.83 -28.64
C ASP A 821 49.37 -19.11 -29.09
N ASN A 822 49.18 -20.22 -28.36
CA ASN A 822 49.82 -21.52 -28.56
C ASN A 822 51.32 -21.58 -28.20
N THR A 823 51.84 -20.60 -27.45
CA THR A 823 53.14 -20.73 -26.78
C THR A 823 53.03 -21.47 -25.43
N THR A 824 54.16 -21.99 -24.93
CA THR A 824 54.24 -22.73 -23.66
C THR A 824 55.43 -22.26 -22.84
N SER A 825 55.22 -21.98 -21.55
CA SER A 825 56.30 -21.69 -20.58
C SER A 825 56.39 -22.75 -19.49
N GLY A 826 57.60 -23.01 -18.99
CA GLY A 826 57.90 -24.12 -18.07
C GLY A 826 58.63 -23.66 -16.81
N PHE A 827 58.20 -24.17 -15.66
CA PHE A 827 58.61 -23.73 -14.32
C PHE A 827 58.98 -24.94 -13.46
N ASN A 828 60.16 -24.91 -12.83
CA ASN A 828 60.55 -25.90 -11.81
C ASN A 828 60.31 -25.28 -10.43
N LEU A 829 59.49 -25.91 -9.60
CA LEU A 829 59.13 -25.43 -8.25
C LEU A 829 59.93 -26.10 -7.14
N GLY A 830 60.83 -27.03 -7.47
CA GLY A 830 61.64 -27.76 -6.50
C GLY A 830 60.92 -28.98 -5.91
N THR A 831 61.33 -29.37 -4.70
CA THR A 831 60.98 -30.64 -4.05
C THR A 831 60.18 -30.45 -2.76
N TYR A 832 59.10 -31.22 -2.59
CA TYR A 832 58.17 -31.13 -1.47
C TYR A 832 57.92 -32.51 -0.83
N ARG A 833 58.23 -32.65 0.46
CA ARG A 833 58.12 -33.91 1.21
C ARG A 833 56.66 -34.33 1.44
N LEU A 834 56.25 -35.51 0.97
CA LEU A 834 54.96 -36.13 1.30
C LEU A 834 55.20 -37.45 2.09
N ASN A 835 54.33 -37.73 3.08
CA ASN A 835 54.53 -38.72 4.14
C ASN A 835 53.25 -39.49 4.57
N ALA A 836 52.12 -39.34 3.90
CA ALA A 836 50.82 -39.81 4.39
C ALA A 836 50.75 -41.33 4.57
N ASP A 837 50.12 -41.78 5.66
CA ASP A 837 49.82 -43.20 5.84
C ASP A 837 48.67 -43.63 4.92
N LYS A 838 48.87 -44.75 4.19
CA LYS A 838 47.84 -45.35 3.33
C LYS A 838 46.65 -45.79 4.21
N PRO A 839 45.44 -45.23 4.03
CA PRO A 839 44.32 -45.53 4.92
C PRO A 839 43.93 -47.01 4.90
N VAL A 840 43.76 -47.60 6.08
CA VAL A 840 43.22 -48.96 6.25
C VAL A 840 41.72 -48.86 6.49
N HIS A 841 40.92 -49.05 5.45
CA HIS A 841 39.46 -48.98 5.56
C HIS A 841 38.89 -50.23 6.27
N ALA A 842 38.04 -50.02 7.27
CA ALA A 842 37.33 -51.09 7.93
C ALA A 842 36.09 -51.48 7.12
N GLN A 843 36.08 -52.73 6.59
CA GLN A 843 34.95 -53.30 5.86
C GLN A 843 33.63 -53.12 6.62
N SER A 844 32.72 -52.38 5.99
CA SER A 844 31.43 -51.90 6.50
C SER A 844 30.36 -52.02 5.41
N TYR A 845 29.08 -51.93 5.79
CA TYR A 845 27.97 -52.30 4.90
C TYR A 845 27.05 -51.12 4.57
N PHE A 846 26.45 -51.19 3.39
CA PHE A 846 25.39 -50.28 2.96
C PHE A 846 24.27 -51.06 2.27
N ILE A 847 23.09 -50.45 2.19
CA ILE A 847 21.99 -50.94 1.36
C ILE A 847 21.75 -50.00 0.18
N ASP A 848 21.06 -50.47 -0.83
CA ASP A 848 20.56 -49.65 -1.92
C ASP A 848 19.04 -49.79 -2.06
N ILE A 849 18.39 -48.68 -2.43
CA ILE A 849 16.92 -48.55 -2.39
C ILE A 849 16.37 -47.69 -3.52
N SER A 850 15.13 -47.97 -3.88
CA SER A 850 14.37 -47.30 -4.93
C SER A 850 12.95 -46.99 -4.48
N SER A 851 12.08 -46.61 -5.42
CA SER A 851 10.64 -46.49 -5.18
C SER A 851 9.96 -47.80 -4.80
N HIS A 852 10.53 -48.95 -5.15
CA HIS A 852 9.99 -50.27 -4.80
C HIS A 852 10.02 -50.56 -3.29
N ASN A 853 10.87 -49.84 -2.53
CA ASN A 853 10.97 -49.95 -1.08
C ASN A 853 10.08 -48.90 -0.34
N GLY A 854 9.40 -48.02 -1.06
CA GLY A 854 8.54 -46.98 -0.48
C GLY A 854 9.28 -45.99 0.44
N VAL A 855 8.59 -45.45 1.44
CA VAL A 855 9.19 -44.58 2.46
C VAL A 855 9.73 -45.41 3.62
N ILE A 856 11.05 -45.48 3.76
CA ILE A 856 11.71 -46.04 4.95
C ILE A 856 11.81 -44.96 6.02
N SER A 857 11.37 -45.26 7.25
CA SER A 857 11.38 -44.31 8.37
C SER A 857 12.76 -44.13 9.00
N VAL A 858 12.97 -43.02 9.72
CA VAL A 858 14.18 -42.78 10.52
C VAL A 858 14.43 -43.94 11.51
N SER A 859 13.37 -44.46 12.13
CA SER A 859 13.41 -45.62 13.04
C SER A 859 13.91 -46.90 12.39
N GLU A 860 13.53 -47.15 11.14
CA GLU A 860 13.98 -48.32 10.36
C GLU A 860 15.44 -48.17 9.92
N TYR A 861 15.85 -47.00 9.44
CA TYR A 861 17.26 -46.70 9.18
C TYR A 861 18.13 -46.79 10.44
N GLN A 862 17.65 -46.34 11.60
CA GLN A 862 18.32 -46.55 12.88
C GLN A 862 18.38 -48.04 13.26
N SER A 863 17.40 -48.86 12.83
CA SER A 863 17.44 -50.32 13.01
C SER A 863 18.45 -51.00 12.10
N LEU A 864 18.52 -50.59 10.83
CA LEU A 864 19.57 -51.00 9.89
C LEU A 864 20.96 -50.62 10.41
N LYS A 865 21.10 -49.43 11.02
CA LYS A 865 22.34 -48.95 11.65
C LYS A 865 22.79 -49.79 12.85
N ARG A 866 21.85 -50.25 13.68
CA ARG A 866 22.14 -51.25 14.73
C ARG A 866 22.51 -52.64 14.15
N GLN A 867 22.15 -52.91 12.90
CA GLN A 867 22.45 -54.14 12.15
C GLN A 867 23.64 -53.99 11.18
N GLY A 868 24.54 -53.03 11.43
CA GLY A 868 25.81 -52.86 10.71
C GLY A 868 25.77 -52.01 9.43
N ILE A 869 24.60 -51.53 9.01
CA ILE A 869 24.44 -50.67 7.82
C ILE A 869 24.84 -49.23 8.17
N THR A 870 25.88 -48.67 7.56
CA THR A 870 26.33 -47.29 7.81
C THR A 870 26.14 -46.34 6.62
N GLY A 871 25.78 -46.88 5.45
CA GLY A 871 25.45 -46.11 4.25
C GLY A 871 24.13 -46.52 3.59
N VAL A 872 23.63 -45.67 2.69
CA VAL A 872 22.54 -46.00 1.75
C VAL A 872 22.78 -45.36 0.38
N VAL A 873 22.45 -46.08 -0.70
CA VAL A 873 22.38 -45.53 -2.07
C VAL A 873 20.92 -45.40 -2.51
N VAL A 874 20.49 -44.21 -2.91
CA VAL A 874 19.10 -43.93 -3.28
C VAL A 874 18.96 -43.75 -4.79
N LYS A 875 18.07 -44.51 -5.45
CA LYS A 875 17.71 -44.27 -6.86
C LYS A 875 17.10 -42.88 -6.96
N LEU A 876 17.72 -41.97 -7.71
CA LEU A 876 17.14 -40.64 -7.94
C LEU A 876 16.34 -40.63 -9.23
N THR A 877 16.89 -41.21 -10.29
CA THR A 877 16.43 -41.04 -11.67
C THR A 877 16.69 -42.28 -12.52
N GLU A 878 16.03 -42.35 -13.67
CA GLU A 878 16.25 -43.36 -14.69
C GLU A 878 16.00 -42.74 -16.09
N GLY A 879 16.93 -42.99 -17.01
CA GLY A 879 16.93 -42.39 -18.35
C GLY A 879 16.84 -40.86 -18.30
N THR A 880 15.93 -40.27 -19.06
CA THR A 880 15.65 -38.82 -19.02
C THR A 880 14.22 -38.48 -18.60
N SER A 881 13.45 -39.47 -18.13
CA SER A 881 12.00 -39.37 -17.94
C SER A 881 11.50 -39.70 -16.54
N TYR A 882 12.21 -40.55 -15.79
CA TYR A 882 11.77 -41.00 -14.46
C TYR A 882 12.58 -40.37 -13.32
N THR A 883 11.88 -39.86 -12.31
CA THR A 883 12.45 -39.46 -11.02
C THR A 883 11.73 -40.19 -9.89
N ASN A 884 12.47 -40.77 -8.95
CA ASN A 884 11.91 -41.50 -7.80
C ASN A 884 11.15 -40.52 -6.87
N PRO A 885 9.81 -40.67 -6.70
CA PRO A 885 9.01 -39.73 -5.92
C PRO A 885 9.34 -39.78 -4.42
N TYR A 886 9.88 -40.89 -3.92
CA TYR A 886 10.22 -41.06 -2.50
C TYR A 886 11.63 -40.58 -2.16
N ALA A 887 12.50 -40.33 -3.15
CA ALA A 887 13.93 -40.07 -2.95
C ALA A 887 14.22 -38.95 -1.94
N ARG A 888 13.49 -37.82 -2.00
CA ARG A 888 13.66 -36.71 -1.03
C ARG A 888 13.42 -37.16 0.41
N SER A 889 12.41 -38.00 0.65
CA SER A 889 12.12 -38.55 1.98
C SER A 889 13.11 -39.62 2.41
N GLN A 890 13.55 -40.47 1.46
CA GLN A 890 14.53 -41.53 1.69
C GLN A 890 15.90 -40.93 2.09
N ILE A 891 16.35 -39.88 1.38
CA ILE A 891 17.56 -39.11 1.68
C ILE A 891 17.48 -38.47 3.07
N ALA A 892 16.41 -37.70 3.34
CA ALA A 892 16.27 -36.96 4.60
C ALA A 892 16.19 -37.89 5.81
N ASN A 893 15.43 -38.99 5.71
CA ASN A 893 15.30 -39.96 6.80
C ASN A 893 16.61 -40.72 7.08
N ALA A 894 17.39 -41.03 6.04
CA ALA A 894 18.70 -41.66 6.18
C ALA A 894 19.74 -40.70 6.81
N GLN A 895 19.76 -39.44 6.39
CA GLN A 895 20.57 -38.39 7.00
C GLN A 895 20.22 -38.19 8.48
N ALA A 896 18.93 -38.18 8.83
CA ALA A 896 18.45 -38.08 10.22
C ALA A 896 18.80 -39.32 11.08
N ALA A 897 18.94 -40.51 10.49
CA ALA A 897 19.53 -41.68 11.16
C ALA A 897 21.07 -41.62 11.24
N GLY A 898 21.70 -40.64 10.59
CA GLY A 898 23.14 -40.50 10.48
C GLY A 898 23.79 -41.59 9.61
N LEU A 899 23.11 -42.08 8.58
CA LEU A 899 23.70 -42.89 7.52
C LEU A 899 24.38 -41.95 6.50
N ARG A 900 25.44 -42.43 5.86
CA ARG A 900 26.03 -41.72 4.70
C ARG A 900 25.13 -41.95 3.48
N VAL A 901 24.73 -40.88 2.81
CA VAL A 901 23.86 -40.96 1.63
C VAL A 901 24.66 -40.83 0.34
N SER A 902 24.42 -41.78 -0.56
CA SER A 902 24.88 -41.81 -1.95
C SER A 902 23.66 -41.89 -2.89
N ALA A 903 23.87 -41.68 -4.19
CA ALA A 903 22.80 -41.61 -5.18
C ALA A 903 23.11 -42.49 -6.39
N TYR A 904 22.08 -43.07 -7.02
CA TYR A 904 22.23 -43.82 -8.28
C TYR A 904 21.25 -43.42 -9.37
N HIS A 905 21.68 -43.67 -10.61
CA HIS A 905 20.95 -43.41 -11.85
C HIS A 905 20.98 -44.65 -12.74
N TYR A 906 19.80 -45.25 -12.96
CA TYR A 906 19.65 -46.40 -13.85
C TYR A 906 19.69 -45.92 -15.31
N SER A 907 20.74 -46.31 -16.02
CA SER A 907 21.11 -45.72 -17.30
C SER A 907 20.54 -46.52 -18.48
N HIS A 908 20.20 -45.82 -19.56
CA HIS A 908 19.65 -46.41 -20.79
C HIS A 908 20.48 -46.05 -22.05
N TYR A 909 21.50 -45.19 -21.94
CA TYR A 909 22.22 -44.62 -23.10
C TYR A 909 22.81 -45.66 -24.09
N GLU A 910 22.50 -45.48 -25.39
CA GLU A 910 23.20 -46.16 -26.51
C GLU A 910 24.18 -45.21 -27.25
N THR A 911 24.20 -43.92 -26.93
CA THR A 911 25.07 -42.91 -27.54
C THR A 911 25.70 -41.94 -26.53
N ALA A 912 26.80 -41.31 -26.95
CA ALA A 912 27.50 -40.26 -26.19
C ALA A 912 26.69 -38.94 -26.04
N ALA A 913 25.55 -38.82 -26.72
CA ALA A 913 24.62 -37.69 -26.54
C ALA A 913 23.60 -38.00 -25.43
N GLU A 914 22.98 -39.17 -25.46
CA GLU A 914 22.08 -39.67 -24.41
C GLU A 914 22.82 -39.78 -23.07
N ALA A 915 24.05 -40.32 -23.09
CA ALA A 915 24.92 -40.39 -21.92
C ALA A 915 25.13 -39.04 -21.22
N LYS A 916 25.15 -37.93 -21.98
CA LYS A 916 25.24 -36.57 -21.43
C LYS A 916 23.90 -36.06 -20.93
N ALA A 917 22.81 -36.36 -21.64
CA ALA A 917 21.46 -35.99 -21.21
C ALA A 917 21.07 -36.69 -19.89
N GLU A 918 21.40 -37.98 -19.73
CA GLU A 918 21.20 -38.75 -18.51
C GLU A 918 22.04 -38.21 -17.34
N ALA A 919 23.32 -37.88 -17.57
CA ALA A 919 24.17 -37.20 -16.59
C ALA A 919 23.61 -35.83 -16.14
N GLN A 920 23.13 -35.01 -17.09
CA GLN A 920 22.50 -33.72 -16.81
C GLN A 920 21.21 -33.88 -15.98
N TYR A 921 20.35 -34.83 -16.37
CA TYR A 921 19.10 -35.13 -15.67
C TYR A 921 19.35 -35.61 -14.24
N PHE A 922 20.30 -36.53 -14.05
CA PHE A 922 20.71 -37.03 -12.73
C PHE A 922 21.26 -35.93 -11.82
N VAL A 923 22.14 -35.06 -12.34
CA VAL A 923 22.67 -33.93 -11.56
C VAL A 923 21.58 -32.92 -11.22
N ASN A 924 20.64 -32.65 -12.12
CA ASN A 924 19.53 -31.74 -11.84
C ASN A 924 18.63 -32.29 -10.71
N ALA A 925 18.34 -33.59 -10.73
CA ALA A 925 17.64 -34.25 -9.62
C ALA A 925 18.44 -34.17 -8.30
N ALA A 926 19.74 -34.49 -8.32
CA ALA A 926 20.61 -34.44 -7.14
C ALA A 926 20.70 -33.03 -6.52
N LYS A 927 20.88 -31.99 -7.35
CA LYS A 927 20.85 -30.59 -6.93
C LYS A 927 19.50 -30.21 -6.31
N SER A 928 18.39 -30.63 -6.91
CA SER A 928 17.04 -30.34 -6.37
C SER A 928 16.77 -30.98 -5.00
N MET A 929 17.52 -32.03 -4.65
CA MET A 929 17.43 -32.79 -3.39
C MET A 929 18.54 -32.41 -2.38
N GLY A 930 19.34 -31.38 -2.68
CA GLY A 930 20.35 -30.85 -1.75
C GLY A 930 21.64 -31.69 -1.64
N LEU A 931 21.87 -32.63 -2.55
CA LEU A 931 23.12 -33.39 -2.60
C LEU A 931 24.24 -32.51 -3.16
N SER A 932 25.46 -32.65 -2.63
CA SER A 932 26.61 -31.81 -3.03
C SER A 932 27.48 -32.50 -4.08
N GLY A 933 28.36 -31.76 -4.76
CA GLY A 933 29.31 -32.32 -5.73
C GLY A 933 30.31 -33.35 -5.15
N ALA A 934 30.36 -33.52 -3.83
CA ALA A 934 31.14 -34.54 -3.14
C ALA A 934 30.37 -35.86 -2.90
N THR A 935 29.04 -35.86 -3.04
CA THR A 935 28.20 -37.07 -2.92
C THR A 935 28.65 -38.13 -3.93
N THR A 936 28.66 -39.40 -3.52
CA THR A 936 28.99 -40.52 -4.40
C THR A 936 27.84 -40.75 -5.39
N MET A 937 28.13 -40.59 -6.67
CA MET A 937 27.16 -40.69 -7.77
C MET A 937 27.41 -41.95 -8.57
N VAL A 938 26.46 -42.89 -8.52
CA VAL A 938 26.55 -44.18 -9.21
C VAL A 938 25.92 -44.10 -10.60
N ASN A 939 26.70 -44.46 -11.62
CA ASN A 939 26.23 -44.84 -12.94
C ASN A 939 25.82 -46.32 -12.87
N ASP A 940 24.53 -46.60 -12.87
CA ASP A 940 23.98 -47.95 -12.77
C ASP A 940 23.67 -48.44 -14.21
N MET A 941 24.30 -49.56 -14.59
CA MET A 941 24.43 -50.04 -15.97
C MET A 941 24.01 -51.52 -16.06
N GLU A 942 22.71 -51.74 -16.23
CA GLU A 942 22.10 -53.07 -16.32
C GLU A 942 21.35 -53.32 -17.66
N GLU A 943 20.95 -52.26 -18.36
CA GLU A 943 20.11 -52.36 -19.55
C GLU A 943 20.88 -52.96 -20.74
N GLN A 944 20.34 -54.06 -21.28
CA GLN A 944 20.94 -54.84 -22.38
C GLN A 944 21.10 -54.04 -23.68
N ALA A 945 20.36 -52.95 -23.86
CA ALA A 945 20.55 -51.98 -24.92
C ALA A 945 21.95 -51.36 -24.93
N MET A 946 22.47 -50.98 -23.76
CA MET A 946 23.78 -50.33 -23.64
C MET A 946 24.92 -51.21 -24.23
N LEU A 947 24.80 -52.54 -24.09
CA LEU A 947 25.73 -53.52 -24.65
C LEU A 947 25.71 -53.63 -26.18
N ARG A 948 24.75 -53.04 -26.89
CA ARG A 948 24.71 -52.98 -28.37
C ARG A 948 25.65 -51.91 -28.92
N SER A 949 25.87 -50.86 -28.13
CA SER A 949 26.71 -49.70 -28.43
C SER A 949 28.18 -49.85 -28.00
N ASP A 950 29.00 -48.82 -28.21
CA ASP A 950 30.27 -48.68 -27.48
C ASP A 950 30.02 -48.12 -26.07
N LEU A 951 29.63 -49.03 -25.17
CA LEU A 951 29.52 -48.80 -23.74
C LEU A 951 30.72 -48.01 -23.17
N ASN A 952 31.94 -48.29 -23.61
CA ASN A 952 33.14 -47.67 -23.05
C ASN A 952 33.38 -46.24 -23.56
N ALA A 953 32.89 -45.88 -24.74
CA ALA A 953 32.84 -44.49 -25.19
C ALA A 953 31.70 -43.73 -24.51
N ASN A 954 30.52 -44.35 -24.38
CA ASN A 954 29.33 -43.70 -23.84
C ASN A 954 29.44 -43.45 -22.33
N THR A 955 29.89 -44.42 -21.53
CA THR A 955 30.16 -44.21 -20.09
C THR A 955 31.25 -43.15 -19.84
N GLN A 956 32.21 -43.00 -20.75
CA GLN A 956 33.18 -41.89 -20.69
C GLN A 956 32.48 -40.54 -20.90
N ALA A 957 31.61 -40.43 -21.93
CA ALA A 957 30.86 -39.21 -22.19
C ALA A 957 29.92 -38.81 -21.03
N TRP A 958 29.30 -39.80 -20.36
CA TRP A 958 28.56 -39.59 -19.11
C TRP A 958 29.49 -39.05 -18.00
N LYS A 959 30.66 -39.67 -17.81
CA LYS A 959 31.59 -39.30 -16.73
C LYS A 959 32.20 -37.92 -16.93
N ASP A 960 32.58 -37.57 -18.16
CA ASP A 960 33.13 -36.26 -18.50
C ASP A 960 32.09 -35.16 -18.26
N GLU A 961 30.81 -35.44 -18.52
CA GLU A 961 29.70 -34.53 -18.24
C GLU A 961 29.40 -34.41 -16.74
N MET A 962 29.40 -35.52 -15.98
CA MET A 962 29.27 -35.49 -14.52
C MET A 962 30.40 -34.67 -13.87
N ASN A 963 31.65 -34.84 -14.34
CA ASN A 963 32.79 -34.01 -13.94
C ASN A 963 32.52 -32.53 -14.24
N ARG A 964 32.17 -32.20 -15.50
CA ARG A 964 31.88 -30.83 -15.97
C ARG A 964 30.74 -30.16 -15.20
N LEU A 965 29.79 -30.93 -14.70
CA LEU A 965 28.65 -30.48 -13.90
C LEU A 965 28.95 -30.35 -12.40
N GLY A 966 30.17 -30.71 -11.95
CA GLY A 966 30.68 -30.56 -10.60
C GLY A 966 30.63 -31.83 -9.71
N TYR A 967 30.25 -32.98 -10.26
CA TYR A 967 30.04 -34.24 -9.53
C TYR A 967 31.10 -35.28 -9.89
N ASN A 968 32.32 -35.06 -9.40
CA ASN A 968 33.52 -35.82 -9.76
C ASN A 968 33.64 -37.20 -9.07
N ASN A 969 32.90 -37.44 -7.98
CA ASN A 969 32.94 -38.68 -7.20
C ASN A 969 32.03 -39.76 -7.81
N ASN A 970 32.44 -40.31 -8.95
CA ASN A 970 31.67 -41.33 -9.67
C ASN A 970 32.05 -42.75 -9.26
N VAL A 971 31.06 -43.63 -9.24
CA VAL A 971 31.19 -45.09 -9.15
C VAL A 971 30.33 -45.71 -10.27
N TYR A 972 30.71 -46.88 -10.76
CA TYR A 972 30.01 -47.60 -11.82
C TYR A 972 29.47 -48.91 -11.27
N TYR A 973 28.16 -49.10 -11.33
CA TYR A 973 27.49 -50.34 -10.91
C TYR A 973 27.11 -51.18 -12.12
N THR A 974 27.39 -52.48 -12.08
CA THR A 974 26.99 -53.48 -13.09
C THR A 974 27.23 -54.90 -12.58
N MET A 975 26.69 -55.91 -13.25
CA MET A 975 26.93 -57.32 -12.89
C MET A 975 28.37 -57.75 -13.18
N ALA A 976 28.86 -58.72 -12.40
CA ALA A 976 30.14 -59.37 -12.66
C ALA A 976 30.32 -59.91 -14.09
N SER A 977 29.23 -60.30 -14.78
CA SER A 977 29.26 -60.80 -16.17
C SER A 977 29.56 -59.72 -17.21
N TRP A 978 29.38 -58.44 -16.90
CA TRP A 978 29.67 -57.33 -17.81
C TRP A 978 31.15 -56.94 -17.82
N LEU A 979 31.93 -57.33 -16.80
CA LEU A 979 33.33 -56.93 -16.64
C LEU A 979 34.26 -57.67 -17.62
N ASP A 980 35.20 -56.96 -18.24
CA ASP A 980 36.24 -57.52 -19.10
C ASP A 980 37.04 -58.67 -18.44
N VAL A 981 37.39 -58.53 -17.16
CA VAL A 981 38.04 -59.57 -16.32
C VAL A 981 37.19 -60.82 -16.07
N LYS A 982 35.94 -60.84 -16.56
CA LYS A 982 35.03 -62.01 -16.58
C LYS A 982 34.55 -62.35 -18.00
N GLY A 983 35.07 -61.70 -19.04
CA GLY A 983 34.71 -61.91 -20.44
C GLY A 983 33.59 -61.01 -20.98
N GLY A 984 33.17 -59.99 -20.21
CA GLY A 984 32.19 -58.99 -20.65
C GLY A 984 32.80 -57.82 -21.45
N LYS A 985 32.01 -56.77 -21.67
CA LYS A 985 32.37 -55.60 -22.50
C LYS A 985 32.92 -54.39 -21.73
N PHE A 986 32.72 -54.30 -20.42
CA PHE A 986 33.08 -53.12 -19.64
C PHE A 986 34.56 -53.13 -19.25
N ASN A 987 35.30 -52.08 -19.64
CA ASN A 987 36.74 -52.00 -19.49
C ASN A 987 37.14 -51.54 -18.07
N THR A 988 37.49 -52.49 -17.21
CA THR A 988 37.84 -52.20 -15.81
C THR A 988 39.21 -51.56 -15.65
N SER A 989 40.08 -51.63 -16.66
CA SER A 989 41.36 -50.90 -16.67
C SER A 989 41.18 -49.41 -16.97
N LYS A 990 40.28 -49.05 -17.89
CA LYS A 990 39.96 -47.67 -18.29
C LYS A 990 39.24 -46.90 -17.17
N PHE A 991 38.21 -47.50 -16.59
CA PHE A 991 37.40 -46.86 -15.55
C PHE A 991 37.95 -47.09 -14.13
N GLY A 992 38.93 -47.99 -13.99
CA GLY A 992 39.62 -48.33 -12.75
C GLY A 992 38.76 -49.20 -11.83
N MET A 993 39.19 -50.44 -11.58
CA MET A 993 38.47 -51.42 -10.75
C MET A 993 37.98 -50.83 -9.41
N SER A 994 38.79 -50.01 -8.73
CA SER A 994 38.46 -49.35 -7.46
C SER A 994 37.35 -48.27 -7.55
N ASN A 995 36.75 -48.07 -8.72
CA ASN A 995 35.53 -47.30 -8.98
C ASN A 995 34.32 -48.18 -9.36
N LEU A 996 34.40 -49.51 -9.30
CA LEU A 996 33.30 -50.44 -9.61
C LEU A 996 32.54 -50.84 -8.34
N TRP A 997 31.22 -50.86 -8.42
CA TRP A 997 30.35 -51.52 -7.45
C TRP A 997 29.74 -52.76 -8.14
N VAL A 998 30.23 -53.95 -7.81
CA VAL A 998 29.95 -55.16 -8.60
C VAL A 998 28.77 -55.93 -8.01
N ALA A 999 27.76 -56.27 -8.81
CA ALA A 999 26.70 -57.21 -8.41
C ALA A 999 27.10 -58.66 -8.70
N HIS A 1000 27.07 -59.54 -7.68
CA HIS A 1000 27.32 -60.98 -7.85
C HIS A 1000 26.75 -61.80 -6.67
N TYR A 1001 25.54 -62.35 -6.83
CA TYR A 1001 24.87 -63.13 -5.79
C TYR A 1001 25.20 -64.63 -5.94
N LEU A 1002 26.10 -65.14 -5.10
CA LEU A 1002 26.63 -66.51 -5.22
C LEU A 1002 25.58 -67.63 -5.05
N TYR A 1003 24.46 -67.32 -4.39
CA TYR A 1003 23.36 -68.25 -4.12
C TYR A 1003 22.02 -67.77 -4.71
N SER A 1004 22.07 -66.93 -5.76
CA SER A 1004 20.91 -66.32 -6.39
C SER A 1004 20.01 -65.60 -5.37
N THR A 1005 18.77 -66.06 -5.16
CA THR A 1005 17.80 -65.44 -4.25
C THR A 1005 17.93 -65.86 -2.77
N GLN A 1006 18.91 -66.69 -2.42
CA GLN A 1006 19.18 -67.02 -1.01
C GLN A 1006 20.01 -65.93 -0.34
N TYR A 1007 19.60 -65.51 0.86
CA TYR A 1007 20.33 -64.53 1.66
C TYR A 1007 21.72 -65.07 2.07
N LEU A 1008 22.75 -64.31 1.74
CA LEU A 1008 24.11 -64.47 2.25
C LEU A 1008 24.31 -63.45 3.36
N ASP A 1009 24.83 -63.86 4.51
CA ASP A 1009 25.01 -62.95 5.65
C ASP A 1009 26.30 -62.11 5.56
N GLN A 1010 26.34 -61.05 6.37
CA GLN A 1010 27.47 -60.12 6.47
C GLN A 1010 28.81 -60.80 6.80
N GLU A 1011 28.86 -61.75 7.74
CA GLU A 1011 30.13 -62.38 8.14
C GLU A 1011 30.66 -63.31 7.03
N SER A 1012 29.77 -64.06 6.39
CA SER A 1012 30.10 -64.87 5.21
C SER A 1012 30.57 -64.01 4.03
N ALA A 1013 29.87 -62.92 3.70
CA ALA A 1013 30.29 -61.99 2.66
C ALA A 1013 31.66 -61.36 2.97
N LYS A 1014 31.89 -60.97 4.24
CA LYS A 1014 33.18 -60.45 4.71
C LYS A 1014 34.30 -61.47 4.55
N SER A 1015 34.06 -62.72 4.96
CA SER A 1015 35.04 -63.82 4.87
C SER A 1015 35.40 -64.16 3.42
N LEU A 1016 34.44 -64.05 2.50
CA LEU A 1016 34.66 -64.24 1.06
C LEU A 1016 35.47 -63.10 0.43
N SER A 1017 35.20 -61.84 0.79
CA SER A 1017 35.92 -60.65 0.29
C SER A 1017 36.06 -60.60 -1.25
N TYR A 1018 35.01 -60.99 -1.97
CA TYR A 1018 34.98 -60.96 -3.44
C TYR A 1018 35.01 -59.52 -3.96
N TYR A 1019 35.78 -59.28 -5.03
CA TYR A 1019 36.01 -57.95 -5.59
C TYR A 1019 36.56 -56.93 -4.56
N SER A 1020 37.37 -57.39 -3.60
CA SER A 1020 38.02 -56.56 -2.56
C SER A 1020 39.01 -55.49 -3.08
N ASN A 1021 39.27 -55.46 -4.39
CA ASN A 1021 39.99 -54.39 -5.10
C ASN A 1021 39.06 -53.42 -5.86
N SER A 1022 37.74 -53.56 -5.71
CA SER A 1022 36.72 -52.68 -6.28
C SER A 1022 36.28 -51.59 -5.28
N ALA A 1023 35.30 -50.75 -5.63
CA ALA A 1023 34.69 -49.83 -4.66
C ALA A 1023 33.81 -50.59 -3.66
N ALA A 1024 32.99 -51.53 -4.14
CA ALA A 1024 32.05 -52.30 -3.35
C ALA A 1024 31.58 -53.60 -4.06
N TRP A 1025 31.05 -54.55 -3.29
CA TRP A 1025 30.38 -55.75 -3.81
C TRP A 1025 28.96 -55.84 -3.24
N GLN A 1026 27.95 -55.89 -4.12
CA GLN A 1026 26.57 -56.23 -3.77
C GLN A 1026 26.44 -57.75 -3.82
N TYR A 1027 26.17 -58.34 -2.64
CA TYR A 1027 26.32 -59.78 -2.42
C TYR A 1027 24.98 -60.51 -2.24
N THR A 1028 23.90 -59.77 -2.01
CA THR A 1028 22.53 -60.32 -1.92
C THR A 1028 21.49 -59.25 -2.27
N SER A 1029 20.40 -59.67 -2.93
CA SER A 1029 19.17 -58.90 -3.17
C SER A 1029 17.99 -59.40 -2.31
N ALA A 1030 18.30 -59.95 -1.14
CA ALA A 1030 17.37 -60.73 -0.32
C ALA A 1030 17.58 -60.52 1.19
N SER A 1031 18.14 -59.37 1.60
CA SER A 1031 18.45 -59.10 3.01
C SER A 1031 17.19 -58.96 3.87
N PRO A 1032 17.00 -59.78 4.93
CA PRO A 1032 15.80 -59.81 5.76
C PRO A 1032 15.83 -58.79 6.92
N LYS A 1033 16.61 -57.70 6.78
CA LYS A 1033 16.81 -56.70 7.85
C LYS A 1033 15.63 -55.74 8.04
N LEU A 1034 14.66 -55.73 7.11
CA LEU A 1034 13.34 -55.08 7.19
C LEU A 1034 12.23 -56.08 6.83
N SER A 1035 10.97 -55.64 6.90
CA SER A 1035 9.77 -56.44 6.57
C SER A 1035 9.62 -56.79 5.08
N HIS A 1036 10.31 -56.07 4.21
CA HIS A 1036 10.48 -56.36 2.79
C HIS A 1036 11.97 -56.65 2.51
N PRO A 1037 12.30 -57.37 1.41
CA PRO A 1037 13.69 -57.54 0.98
C PRO A 1037 14.40 -56.20 0.78
N LEU A 1038 15.72 -56.25 0.97
CA LEU A 1038 16.67 -55.18 0.67
C LEU A 1038 17.88 -55.77 -0.05
N ASP A 1039 18.49 -54.95 -0.89
CA ASP A 1039 19.76 -55.24 -1.53
C ASP A 1039 20.89 -54.73 -0.61
N GLU A 1040 21.94 -55.53 -0.45
CA GLU A 1040 22.98 -55.28 0.55
C GLU A 1040 24.40 -55.49 0.00
N SER A 1041 25.27 -54.55 0.36
CA SER A 1041 26.61 -54.40 -0.17
C SER A 1041 27.66 -54.17 0.91
N ILE A 1042 28.90 -54.55 0.60
CA ILE A 1042 30.11 -54.30 1.41
C ILE A 1042 30.97 -53.22 0.72
N ASP A 1043 31.37 -52.18 1.45
CA ASP A 1043 32.24 -51.10 0.98
C ASP A 1043 33.71 -51.40 1.30
N TYR A 1044 34.56 -51.36 0.27
CA TYR A 1044 36.00 -51.58 0.36
C TYR A 1044 36.82 -50.27 0.35
N THR A 1045 36.18 -49.13 0.08
CA THR A 1045 36.85 -47.85 -0.19
C THR A 1045 36.40 -46.66 0.66
N GLY A 1046 35.30 -46.77 1.40
CA GLY A 1046 34.76 -45.68 2.21
C GLY A 1046 34.13 -44.59 1.36
N ARG A 1047 33.37 -44.98 0.32
CA ARG A 1047 32.61 -44.07 -0.56
C ARG A 1047 31.12 -44.06 -0.26
N PHE A 1048 30.60 -45.18 0.23
CA PHE A 1048 29.21 -45.40 0.58
C PHE A 1048 29.00 -45.37 2.10
N THR A 1049 30.00 -45.78 2.88
CA THR A 1049 29.97 -45.85 4.35
C THR A 1049 30.80 -44.73 5.03
N TRP A 1050 30.65 -44.59 6.35
CA TRP A 1050 31.48 -43.71 7.20
C TRP A 1050 32.78 -44.38 7.62
#